data_AF-A0A0W7TQ69-F1
#
_entry.id   AF-A0A0W7TQ69-F1
#
_cell.length_a   1.000
_cell.length_b   1.000
_cell.length_c   1.000
_cell.angle_alpha   90.00
_cell.angle_beta   90.00
_cell.angle_gamma   90.00
#
_symmetry.space_group_name_H-M   'P 1'
#
loop_
_entity.id
_entity.type
_entity.pdbx_description
1 polymer ?
#
loop_
_entity_poly.entity_id
_entity_poly.type
_entity_poly.pdbx_seq_one_letter_code
_entity_poly.pdbx_strand_id
1 'polypeptide(L)'
;MEKLTEQNRAEVEAYISAEPEYNVFVQGDLENYGFESKTVEIFGTRAADGALCALLLRYFNNYCLCMSGTAPVEELAAFLQARGAQYLSGKEADVAALAARMPGWKLRGTNLARMDRLAGGAALPEGFSLRMLGPQDAQAVIGLEVQIDEFADSFRGVDREEKVEECRENLTRGGHAFGVYDGDRLVALAETTAENSVSAMVVGVATLPGWRGRGFARACVHAAAAHSFAAGRRYLCLFYDNPAAGRIYHALGFADVGRFGWQCPNKRQKQIFKAREPLEQEEDGGGAACGLCRETGRCADLKYITAVPASAGLAVGTVRYLRHTQSGLGRAVRSPKEEQEAFENAVREAQDQLIRLERRAAAQDRDIFMVQRVLLEDEGLRQEVASYIRVGAGAAASVERAAGIFAGRIRALEDPYMRERACDILDACRRVVKVLDGQPHETLRLTGPAILVAEELYPTDIVTLDRSLVLGFITSAGSPNAHAAIIARTMGIPAAVMAGPELLEGCDGRTLALNGDTGEAYLDPDEATKTRFAHKLRLQRRHTLSQERLRAAPCTTKDGTRISLMADCASVEDVRTAVEAGADGVGLLLSEYLLLAGRVNGEEEQYGFYAACLAAAQGRPVTICTFDVAPDKTGTEFPREEEANPAMGLCGVRYCLAHPDFFETQLRALLRAGLAGNLRILLPMVSTRDEFEHALDAVYRAKCALRERGVPFAETVPVGAFIETPAAALTAGDLARRAAFFNVGTNNLIQYTYAADRVNPQVRAYLPVASPAVYRLVRFAVEAAAEARIPLCLCGEGAAQPALAEAYARLGVRAFSLPARELLEVKEYLMGVTL
;
A
#
# COMPACT_ATOMS: atom_id res chain seq x y z
N MET A 1 15.60 31.24 12.74
CA MET A 1 14.67 31.26 11.59
C MET A 1 13.30 31.70 12.10
N GLU A 2 12.80 32.83 11.62
CA GLU A 2 11.43 33.30 11.89
C GLU A 2 10.49 32.88 10.75
N LYS A 3 9.21 32.64 11.05
CA LYS A 3 8.20 32.44 10.01
C LYS A 3 7.76 33.81 9.49
N LEU A 4 7.89 34.02 8.18
CA LEU A 4 7.48 35.26 7.54
C LEU A 4 6.00 35.17 7.18
N THR A 5 5.30 36.29 7.34
CA THR A 5 3.86 36.41 7.12
C THR A 5 3.58 37.38 5.97
N GLU A 6 2.31 37.55 5.63
CA GLU A 6 1.87 38.51 4.61
C GLU A 6 2.37 39.94 4.87
N GLN A 7 2.63 40.31 6.13
CA GLN A 7 3.20 41.60 6.51
C GLN A 7 4.62 41.82 5.99
N ASN A 8 5.36 40.73 5.74
CA ASN A 8 6.71 40.75 5.20
C ASN A 8 6.75 40.77 3.67
N ARG A 9 5.60 40.83 2.98
CA ARG A 9 5.50 40.73 1.52
C ARG A 9 6.45 41.65 0.78
N ALA A 10 6.40 42.95 1.07
CA ALA A 10 7.24 43.93 0.38
C ALA A 10 8.74 43.69 0.59
N GLU A 11 9.13 43.27 1.79
CA GLU A 11 10.51 42.94 2.13
C GLU A 11 11.00 41.68 1.40
N VAL A 12 10.18 40.63 1.39
CA VAL A 12 10.50 39.36 0.72
C VAL A 12 10.52 39.52 -0.79
N GLU A 13 9.55 40.23 -1.37
CA GLU A 13 9.51 40.53 -2.81
C GLU A 13 10.75 41.34 -3.22
N ALA A 14 11.18 42.32 -2.41
CA ALA A 14 12.42 43.05 -2.65
C ALA A 14 13.66 42.14 -2.55
N TYR A 15 13.71 41.26 -1.56
CA TYR A 15 14.83 40.33 -1.35
C TYR A 15 14.99 39.34 -2.51
N ILE A 16 13.90 38.69 -2.93
CA ILE A 16 13.94 37.70 -4.01
C ILE A 16 14.15 38.35 -5.39
N SER A 17 13.80 39.63 -5.54
CA SER A 17 14.02 40.40 -6.77
C SER A 17 15.50 40.71 -7.05
N ALA A 18 16.40 40.50 -6.08
CA ALA A 18 17.84 40.73 -6.27
C ALA A 18 18.47 39.69 -7.22
N GLU A 19 18.01 38.44 -7.15
CA GLU A 19 18.45 37.33 -8.00
C GLU A 19 17.24 36.60 -8.60
N PRO A 20 16.45 37.30 -9.43
CA PRO A 20 15.09 36.88 -9.79
C PRO A 20 15.07 35.62 -10.67
N GLU A 21 16.17 35.29 -11.37
CA GLU A 21 16.36 34.02 -12.07
C GLU A 21 16.44 32.80 -11.14
N TYR A 22 17.08 32.93 -9.98
CA TYR A 22 17.19 31.84 -9.00
C TYR A 22 15.91 31.67 -8.19
N ASN A 23 15.10 32.73 -8.13
CA ASN A 23 13.91 32.81 -7.29
C ASN A 23 12.59 32.70 -8.06
N VAL A 24 12.62 32.32 -9.35
CA VAL A 24 11.41 32.15 -10.19
C VAL A 24 10.34 31.28 -9.52
N PHE A 25 10.74 30.16 -8.91
CA PHE A 25 9.81 29.28 -8.19
C PHE A 25 9.25 29.93 -6.94
N VAL A 26 10.09 30.63 -6.17
CA VAL A 26 9.67 31.30 -4.94
C VAL A 26 8.69 32.44 -5.25
N GLN A 27 8.96 33.22 -6.30
CA GLN A 27 8.08 34.27 -6.76
C GLN A 27 6.76 33.71 -7.30
N GLY A 28 6.82 32.67 -8.12
CA GLY A 28 5.62 32.00 -8.64
C GLY A 28 4.75 31.42 -7.53
N ASP A 29 5.35 30.75 -6.55
CA ASP A 29 4.60 30.18 -5.42
C ASP A 29 4.03 31.27 -4.50
N LEU A 30 4.74 32.37 -4.30
CA LEU A 30 4.25 33.52 -3.54
C LEU A 30 3.05 34.21 -4.20
N GLU A 31 3.09 34.39 -5.52
CA GLU A 31 1.98 34.97 -6.28
C GLU A 31 0.76 34.02 -6.31
N ASN A 32 0.99 32.70 -6.41
CA ASN A 32 -0.07 31.71 -6.52
C ASN A 32 -0.68 31.28 -5.17
N TYR A 33 0.12 31.24 -4.10
CA TYR A 33 -0.27 30.64 -2.81
C TYR A 33 -0.11 31.56 -1.58
N GLY A 34 0.56 32.71 -1.70
CA GLY A 34 0.77 33.66 -0.60
C GLY A 34 1.76 33.21 0.48
N PHE A 35 1.84 33.95 1.58
CA PHE A 35 2.79 33.71 2.69
C PHE A 35 2.33 32.67 3.70
N GLU A 36 1.01 32.47 3.82
CA GLU A 36 0.40 31.56 4.79
C GLU A 36 -0.63 30.67 4.10
N SER A 37 -0.18 29.51 3.62
CA SER A 37 -1.07 28.44 3.19
C SER A 37 -0.72 27.14 3.91
N LYS A 38 -1.62 26.15 3.91
CA LYS A 38 -1.35 24.81 4.48
C LYS A 38 -0.23 24.06 3.75
N THR A 39 0.22 24.56 2.60
CA THR A 39 1.16 23.93 1.68
C THR A 39 2.48 24.67 1.52
N VAL A 40 2.47 26.01 1.67
CA VAL A 40 3.64 26.88 1.53
C VAL A 40 3.86 27.63 2.85
N GLU A 41 5.04 27.47 3.42
CA GLU A 41 5.53 28.29 4.52
C GLU A 41 6.82 28.97 4.13
N ILE A 42 6.99 30.24 4.49
CA ILE A 42 8.23 30.95 4.26
C ILE A 42 8.90 31.25 5.59
N PHE A 43 10.19 30.96 5.65
CA PHE A 43 11.02 31.26 6.80
C PHE A 43 12.13 32.21 6.41
N GLY A 44 12.40 33.20 7.26
CA GLY A 44 13.46 34.18 7.09
C GLY A 44 14.52 34.05 8.17
N THR A 45 15.72 34.52 7.86
CA THR A 45 16.71 34.87 8.87
C THR A 45 17.29 36.23 8.57
N ARG A 46 17.60 36.97 9.63
CA ARG A 46 18.06 38.36 9.55
C ARG A 46 19.53 38.46 9.92
N ALA A 47 20.24 39.38 9.28
CA ALA A 47 21.58 39.78 9.67
C ALA A 47 21.54 40.72 10.89
N ALA A 48 22.70 41.04 11.46
CA ALA A 48 22.81 41.88 12.65
C ALA A 48 22.28 43.32 12.48
N ASP A 49 22.15 43.78 11.22
CA ASP A 49 21.56 45.07 10.84
C ASP A 49 20.03 45.01 10.62
N GLY A 50 19.40 43.84 10.82
CA GLY A 50 17.96 43.62 10.68
C GLY A 50 17.50 43.26 9.27
N ALA A 51 18.38 43.29 8.27
CA ALA A 51 18.04 42.95 6.89
C ALA A 51 17.89 41.42 6.72
N LEU A 52 16.94 41.00 5.88
CA LEU A 52 16.80 39.59 5.50
C LEU A 52 18.08 39.10 4.79
N CYS A 53 18.68 38.00 5.26
CA CYS A 53 19.90 37.43 4.70
C CYS A 53 19.77 35.98 4.23
N ALA A 54 18.70 35.28 4.61
CA ALA A 54 18.27 34.05 3.92
C ALA A 54 16.76 33.87 4.01
N LEU A 55 16.21 33.19 3.02
CA LEU A 55 14.83 32.80 2.90
C LEU A 55 14.73 31.32 2.53
N LEU A 56 13.85 30.60 3.22
CA LEU A 56 13.49 29.21 2.94
C LEU A 56 12.00 29.14 2.65
N LEU A 57 11.65 28.85 1.41
CA LEU A 57 10.28 28.48 1.05
C LEU A 57 10.13 26.96 1.22
N ARG A 58 9.22 26.56 2.10
CA ARG A 58 8.88 25.17 2.37
C ARG A 58 7.63 24.77 1.60
N TYR A 59 7.74 23.69 0.83
CA TYR A 59 6.64 22.97 0.24
C TYR A 59 6.66 21.53 0.77
N PHE A 60 5.78 21.20 1.72
CA PHE A 60 5.87 19.99 2.56
C PHE A 60 7.24 19.83 3.27
N ASN A 61 8.06 18.86 2.87
CA ASN A 61 9.42 18.64 3.38
C ASN A 61 10.51 18.99 2.35
N ASN A 62 10.13 19.68 1.27
CA ASN A 62 11.02 20.22 0.26
C ASN A 62 11.24 21.70 0.52
N TYR A 63 12.47 22.17 0.35
CA TYR A 63 12.86 23.53 0.66
C TYR A 63 13.53 24.19 -0.55
N CYS A 64 13.07 25.38 -0.91
CA CYS A 64 13.77 26.27 -1.84
C CYS A 64 14.51 27.36 -1.04
N LEU A 65 15.81 27.45 -1.26
CA LEU A 65 16.72 28.37 -0.57
C LEU A 65 17.04 29.57 -1.44
N CYS A 66 16.87 30.74 -0.85
CA CYS A 66 17.41 32.01 -1.32
C CYS A 66 18.36 32.51 -0.23
N MET A 67 19.63 32.76 -0.55
CA MET A 67 20.62 33.10 0.45
C MET A 67 21.51 34.23 -0.06
N SER A 68 21.92 35.14 0.83
CA SER A 68 23.00 36.08 0.55
C SER A 68 24.26 35.67 1.31
N GLY A 69 25.43 36.16 0.90
CA GLY A 69 26.73 35.75 1.46
C GLY A 69 26.95 36.01 2.96
N THR A 70 25.99 36.62 3.65
CA THR A 70 26.00 36.91 5.10
C THR A 70 25.11 35.98 5.93
N ALA A 71 24.54 34.93 5.33
CA ALA A 71 23.62 34.03 6.01
C ALA A 71 24.29 33.07 7.02
N PRO A 72 23.65 32.77 8.16
CA PRO A 72 24.16 31.82 9.16
C PRO A 72 23.95 30.37 8.70
N VAL A 73 24.91 29.84 7.94
CA VAL A 73 24.84 28.50 7.32
C VAL A 73 24.64 27.39 8.36
N GLU A 74 25.30 27.48 9.52
CA GLU A 74 25.18 26.50 10.61
C GLU A 74 23.77 26.43 11.19
N GLU A 75 23.13 27.58 11.43
CA GLU A 75 21.77 27.66 11.98
C GLU A 75 20.74 27.18 10.97
N LEU A 76 20.92 27.53 9.69
CA LEU A 76 20.08 27.06 8.59
C LEU A 76 20.16 25.53 8.43
N ALA A 77 21.37 24.95 8.53
CA ALA A 77 21.55 23.49 8.47
C ALA A 77 20.85 22.79 9.64
N ALA A 78 21.01 23.33 10.86
CA ALA A 78 20.36 22.80 12.06
C ALA A 78 18.83 22.87 11.94
N PHE A 79 18.29 23.98 11.44
CA PHE A 79 16.86 24.15 11.20
C PHE A 79 16.30 23.11 10.21
N LEU A 80 16.98 22.90 9.09
CA LEU A 80 16.58 21.90 8.08
C LEU A 80 16.64 20.46 8.63
N GLN A 81 17.64 20.15 9.45
CA GLN A 81 17.77 18.83 10.09
C GLN A 81 16.67 18.60 11.14
N ALA A 82 16.39 19.59 11.99
CA ALA A 82 15.35 19.50 13.01
C ALA A 82 13.95 19.28 12.42
N ARG A 83 13.68 19.86 11.25
CA ARG A 83 12.40 19.70 10.54
C ARG A 83 12.35 18.52 9.57
N GLY A 84 13.36 17.66 9.56
CA GLY A 84 13.37 16.45 8.73
C GLY A 84 13.31 16.73 7.23
N ALA A 85 14.00 17.78 6.75
CA ALA A 85 14.03 18.15 5.33
C ALA A 85 14.41 16.94 4.45
N GLN A 86 13.65 16.73 3.37
CA GLN A 86 13.85 15.61 2.44
C GLN A 86 14.46 16.05 1.12
N TYR A 87 14.36 17.35 0.81
CA TYR A 87 14.89 17.94 -0.41
C TYR A 87 15.24 19.41 -0.18
N LEU A 88 16.35 19.87 -0.77
CA LEU A 88 16.79 21.26 -0.76
C LEU A 88 17.20 21.66 -2.17
N SER A 89 16.77 22.82 -2.65
CA SER A 89 17.13 23.38 -3.95
C SER A 89 17.35 24.89 -3.90
N GLY A 90 18.11 25.44 -4.83
CA GLY A 90 18.42 26.88 -4.89
C GLY A 90 19.66 27.13 -5.74
N LYS A 91 20.27 28.30 -5.57
CA LYS A 91 21.58 28.61 -6.19
C LYS A 91 22.63 27.59 -5.73
N GLU A 92 23.39 27.03 -6.67
CA GLU A 92 24.25 25.87 -6.40
C GLU A 92 25.27 26.13 -5.29
N ALA A 93 25.87 27.33 -5.27
CA ALA A 93 26.83 27.73 -4.25
C ALA A 93 26.24 27.73 -2.83
N ASP A 94 24.99 28.18 -2.70
CA ASP A 94 24.31 28.30 -1.40
C ASP A 94 23.88 26.94 -0.88
N VAL A 95 23.34 26.10 -1.78
CA VAL A 95 23.00 24.71 -1.48
C VAL A 95 24.26 23.92 -1.12
N ALA A 96 25.37 24.14 -1.82
CA ALA A 96 26.65 23.50 -1.53
C ALA A 96 27.20 23.88 -0.15
N ALA A 97 27.07 25.16 0.24
CA ALA A 97 27.51 25.64 1.55
C ALA A 97 26.76 24.93 2.71
N LEU A 98 25.44 24.77 2.58
CA LEU A 98 24.60 24.06 3.55
C LEU A 98 24.90 22.56 3.61
N ALA A 99 25.07 21.96 2.44
CA ALA A 99 25.32 20.53 2.30
C ALA A 99 26.61 20.05 2.96
N ALA A 100 27.65 20.87 2.91
CA ALA A 100 28.92 20.59 3.58
C ALA A 100 28.73 20.37 5.10
N ARG A 101 27.60 20.84 5.67
CA ARG A 101 27.23 20.71 7.09
C ARG A 101 26.10 19.71 7.34
N MET A 102 25.62 18.99 6.31
CA MET A 102 24.54 18.00 6.41
C MET A 102 25.02 16.60 5.93
N PRO A 103 25.50 15.73 6.84
CA PRO A 103 26.09 14.44 6.48
C PRO A 103 25.10 13.55 5.71
N GLY A 104 25.53 13.02 4.55
CA GLY A 104 24.75 12.07 3.74
C GLY A 104 23.94 12.69 2.61
N TRP A 105 23.98 14.01 2.45
CA TRP A 105 23.37 14.73 1.33
C TRP A 105 24.33 14.83 0.15
N LYS A 106 23.84 14.69 -1.09
CA LYS A 106 24.66 14.74 -2.31
C LYS A 106 24.23 15.90 -3.21
N LEU A 107 25.17 16.80 -3.51
CA LEU A 107 24.97 17.91 -4.46
C LEU A 107 24.81 17.39 -5.88
N ARG A 108 23.76 17.85 -6.54
CA ARG A 108 23.61 17.84 -8.00
C ARG A 108 23.34 19.27 -8.44
N GLY A 109 23.68 19.58 -9.68
CA GLY A 109 23.39 20.90 -10.24
C GLY A 109 23.33 20.91 -11.76
N THR A 110 22.73 21.98 -12.27
CA THR A 110 22.44 22.22 -13.68
C THR A 110 22.74 23.67 -14.02
N ASN A 111 22.98 23.97 -15.31
CA ASN A 111 23.08 25.35 -15.74
C ASN A 111 21.69 25.99 -15.72
N LEU A 112 21.64 27.26 -15.35
CA LEU A 112 20.48 28.12 -15.39
C LEU A 112 20.74 29.21 -16.42
N ALA A 113 19.80 29.37 -17.35
CA ALA A 113 19.84 30.42 -18.36
C ALA A 113 18.57 31.27 -18.31
N ARG A 114 18.71 32.53 -18.72
CA ARG A 114 17.63 33.52 -18.74
C ARG A 114 17.54 34.21 -20.09
N MET A 115 16.33 34.52 -20.52
CA MET A 115 16.03 35.26 -21.75
C MET A 115 15.11 36.42 -21.43
N ASP A 116 15.55 37.65 -21.67
CA ASP A 116 14.76 38.88 -21.49
C ASP A 116 14.06 39.35 -22.76
N ARG A 117 14.49 38.84 -23.92
CA ARG A 117 13.89 39.15 -25.20
C ARG A 117 14.03 37.98 -26.14
N LEU A 118 12.93 37.62 -26.80
CA LEU A 118 12.94 36.61 -27.84
C LEU A 118 13.86 37.03 -28.99
N ALA A 119 14.82 36.17 -29.33
CA ALA A 119 15.75 36.37 -30.43
C ALA A 119 15.76 35.17 -31.39
N GLY A 120 16.04 35.45 -32.67
CA GLY A 120 16.05 34.44 -33.72
C GLY A 120 14.65 33.97 -34.12
N GLY A 121 14.59 33.13 -35.16
CA GLY A 121 13.37 32.46 -35.59
C GLY A 121 13.61 30.95 -35.68
N ALA A 122 12.54 30.17 -35.55
CA ALA A 122 12.58 28.73 -35.70
C ALA A 122 11.67 28.31 -36.85
N ALA A 123 12.21 28.29 -38.07
CA ALA A 123 11.51 27.72 -39.21
C ALA A 123 11.41 26.20 -39.05
N LEU A 124 10.21 25.66 -39.22
CA LEU A 124 9.98 24.21 -39.27
C LEU A 124 10.29 23.69 -40.67
N PRO A 125 10.92 22.52 -40.81
CA PRO A 125 11.01 21.82 -42.09
C PRO A 125 9.61 21.57 -42.70
N GLU A 126 9.53 21.48 -44.02
CA GLU A 126 8.28 21.13 -44.72
C GLU A 126 7.75 19.77 -44.24
N GLY A 127 6.42 19.67 -44.05
CA GLY A 127 5.73 18.45 -43.61
C GLY A 127 5.50 18.34 -42.10
N PHE A 128 6.00 19.28 -41.29
CA PHE A 128 5.79 19.30 -39.83
C PHE A 128 4.88 20.44 -39.40
N SER A 129 4.11 20.25 -38.32
CA SER A 129 3.25 21.29 -37.75
C SER A 129 3.59 21.55 -36.29
N LEU A 130 3.49 22.82 -35.86
CA LEU A 130 3.68 23.24 -34.47
C LEU A 130 2.37 23.83 -33.96
N ARG A 131 1.93 23.37 -32.79
CA ARG A 131 0.71 23.88 -32.15
C ARG A 131 0.84 23.88 -30.63
N MET A 132 0.00 24.69 -29.99
CA MET A 132 -0.22 24.62 -28.56
C MET A 132 -1.00 23.33 -28.23
N LEU A 133 -0.55 22.63 -27.19
CA LEU A 133 -1.14 21.38 -26.73
C LEU A 133 -2.27 21.67 -25.73
N GLY A 134 -3.34 20.89 -25.82
CA GLY A 134 -4.45 20.96 -24.87
C GLY A 134 -4.66 19.64 -24.12
N PRO A 135 -5.68 19.56 -23.24
CA PRO A 135 -5.96 18.38 -22.43
C PRO A 135 -6.11 17.06 -23.23
N GLN A 136 -6.54 17.16 -24.49
CA GLN A 136 -6.64 16.04 -25.43
C GLN A 136 -5.27 15.47 -25.84
N ASP A 137 -4.21 16.28 -25.81
CA ASP A 137 -2.86 15.91 -26.21
C ASP A 137 -2.06 15.23 -25.07
N ALA A 138 -2.61 15.18 -23.85
CA ALA A 138 -1.91 14.65 -22.66
C ALA A 138 -1.36 13.23 -22.85
N GLN A 139 -2.11 12.38 -23.57
CA GLN A 139 -1.68 11.02 -23.86
C GLN A 139 -0.52 10.97 -24.87
N ALA A 140 -0.47 11.93 -25.81
CA ALA A 140 0.64 12.07 -26.74
C ALA A 140 1.89 12.63 -26.05
N VAL A 141 1.73 13.56 -25.10
CA VAL A 141 2.82 14.12 -24.27
C VAL A 141 3.50 13.01 -23.47
N ILE A 142 2.75 12.28 -22.63
CA ILE A 142 3.31 11.17 -21.84
C ILE A 142 3.85 10.06 -22.75
N GLY A 143 3.16 9.78 -23.86
CA GLY A 143 3.63 8.83 -24.86
C GLY A 143 5.00 9.19 -25.44
N LEU A 144 5.29 10.48 -25.65
CA LEU A 144 6.58 10.97 -26.09
C LEU A 144 7.64 10.86 -24.98
N GLU A 145 7.33 11.35 -23.77
CA GLU A 145 8.30 11.40 -22.66
C GLU A 145 8.78 10.00 -22.25
N VAL A 146 7.90 8.99 -22.25
CA VAL A 146 8.24 7.60 -21.94
C VAL A 146 9.26 6.99 -22.94
N GLN A 147 9.35 7.54 -24.16
CA GLN A 147 10.30 7.09 -25.19
C GLN A 147 11.67 7.78 -25.09
N ILE A 148 11.90 8.61 -24.08
CA ILE A 148 13.09 9.41 -23.92
C ILE A 148 13.74 9.03 -22.59
N ASP A 149 14.93 8.44 -22.65
CA ASP A 149 15.65 7.91 -21.48
C ASP A 149 15.90 8.99 -20.42
N GLU A 150 16.07 10.24 -20.83
CA GLU A 150 16.25 11.40 -19.95
C GLU A 150 15.06 11.61 -18.99
N PHE A 151 13.86 11.09 -19.31
CA PHE A 151 12.67 11.16 -18.45
C PHE A 151 12.38 9.85 -17.70
N ALA A 152 13.21 8.80 -17.85
CA ALA A 152 12.91 7.48 -17.30
C ALA A 152 12.74 7.46 -15.76
N ASP A 153 13.46 8.33 -15.04
CA ASP A 153 13.33 8.45 -13.58
C ASP A 153 11.98 9.07 -13.16
N SER A 154 11.37 9.93 -14.00
CA SER A 154 10.05 10.55 -13.75
C SER A 154 8.88 9.56 -13.82
N PHE A 155 9.11 8.38 -14.41
CA PHE A 155 8.14 7.30 -14.56
C PHE A 155 8.44 6.09 -13.66
N ARG A 156 9.49 6.16 -12.81
CA ARG A 156 9.86 5.04 -11.96
C ARG A 156 8.89 4.91 -10.77
N GLY A 157 8.07 3.87 -10.78
CA GLY A 157 7.13 3.56 -9.69
C GLY A 157 5.89 4.46 -9.66
N VAL A 158 5.52 5.07 -10.79
CA VAL A 158 4.35 5.93 -10.96
C VAL A 158 3.50 5.39 -12.11
N ASP A 159 2.18 5.37 -11.94
CA ASP A 159 1.25 4.90 -12.98
C ASP A 159 1.25 5.87 -14.19
N ARG A 160 1.30 5.31 -15.40
CA ARG A 160 1.29 6.08 -16.64
C ARG A 160 -0.07 6.73 -16.90
N GLU A 161 -1.17 6.09 -16.52
CA GLU A 161 -2.50 6.70 -16.62
C GLU A 161 -2.64 7.87 -15.65
N GLU A 162 -2.06 7.76 -14.46
CA GLU A 162 -1.95 8.86 -13.49
C GLU A 162 -1.14 10.03 -14.07
N LYS A 163 0.00 9.77 -14.72
CA LYS A 163 0.79 10.81 -15.40
C LYS A 163 0.04 11.46 -16.57
N VAL A 164 -0.76 10.70 -17.31
CA VAL A 164 -1.61 11.25 -18.37
C VAL A 164 -2.71 12.14 -17.79
N GLU A 165 -3.32 11.76 -16.67
CA GLU A 165 -4.34 12.58 -16.02
C GLU A 165 -3.73 13.83 -15.37
N GLU A 166 -2.56 13.72 -14.76
CA GLU A 166 -1.79 14.86 -14.22
C GLU A 166 -1.42 15.84 -15.35
N CYS A 167 -0.89 15.33 -16.47
CA CYS A 167 -0.60 16.13 -17.66
C CYS A 167 -1.87 16.78 -18.20
N ARG A 168 -3.00 16.05 -18.25
CA ARG A 168 -4.30 16.57 -18.69
C ARG A 168 -4.80 17.68 -17.78
N GLU A 169 -4.71 17.52 -16.46
CA GLU A 169 -5.08 18.55 -15.50
C GLU A 169 -4.17 19.78 -15.62
N ASN A 170 -2.85 19.60 -15.80
CA ASN A 170 -1.91 20.69 -15.98
C ASN A 170 -2.21 21.50 -17.26
N LEU A 171 -2.48 20.82 -18.38
CA LEU A 171 -2.90 21.44 -19.63
C LEU A 171 -4.29 22.09 -19.54
N THR A 172 -5.10 21.73 -18.54
CA THR A 172 -6.42 22.34 -18.27
C THR A 172 -6.30 23.59 -17.37
N ARG A 173 -5.42 23.56 -16.37
CA ARG A 173 -5.27 24.61 -15.35
C ARG A 173 -4.36 25.77 -15.78
N GLY A 174 -3.97 25.83 -17.05
CA GLY A 174 -3.18 26.93 -17.61
C GLY A 174 -1.69 26.67 -17.74
N GLY A 175 -1.23 25.42 -17.63
CA GLY A 175 0.11 25.03 -18.09
C GLY A 175 0.15 25.09 -19.62
N HIS A 176 1.08 25.86 -20.18
CA HIS A 176 1.20 26.00 -21.63
C HIS A 176 2.29 25.07 -22.17
N ALA A 177 1.90 24.18 -23.07
CA ALA A 177 2.83 23.30 -23.78
C ALA A 177 2.71 23.48 -25.29
N PHE A 178 3.82 23.35 -25.99
CA PHE A 178 3.91 23.50 -27.44
C PHE A 178 4.60 22.28 -28.02
N GLY A 179 3.99 21.69 -29.04
CA GLY A 179 4.45 20.43 -29.61
C GLY A 179 4.56 20.45 -31.13
N VAL A 180 5.58 19.76 -31.64
CA VAL A 180 5.76 19.50 -33.07
C VAL A 180 5.21 18.12 -33.41
N TYR A 181 4.41 18.08 -34.46
CA TYR A 181 3.79 16.89 -35.01
C TYR A 181 4.38 16.52 -36.38
N ASP A 182 4.62 15.22 -36.56
CA ASP A 182 4.93 14.55 -37.82
C ASP A 182 3.71 13.68 -38.19
N GLY A 183 2.85 14.18 -39.09
CA GLY A 183 1.50 13.64 -39.25
C GLY A 183 0.70 13.75 -37.94
N ASP A 184 0.21 12.61 -37.43
CA ASP A 184 -0.54 12.53 -36.16
C ASP A 184 0.34 12.24 -34.93
N ARG A 185 1.66 12.09 -35.11
CA ARG A 185 2.59 11.75 -34.02
C ARG A 185 3.24 13.00 -33.45
N LEU A 186 3.14 13.18 -32.13
CA LEU A 186 3.93 14.17 -31.40
C LEU A 186 5.40 13.69 -31.34
N VAL A 187 6.33 14.53 -31.81
CA VAL A 187 7.77 14.17 -31.93
C VAL A 187 8.70 15.09 -31.13
N ALA A 188 8.23 16.26 -30.73
CA ALA A 188 8.93 17.16 -29.81
C ALA A 188 7.93 18.00 -29.01
N LEU A 189 8.32 18.44 -27.81
CA LEU A 189 7.56 19.41 -27.02
C LEU A 189 8.44 20.31 -26.15
N ALA A 190 7.86 21.40 -25.66
CA ALA A 190 8.38 22.24 -24.58
C ALA A 190 7.20 22.81 -23.79
N GLU A 191 7.37 22.97 -22.47
CA GLU A 191 6.32 23.43 -21.57
C GLU A 191 6.79 24.63 -20.75
N THR A 192 5.85 25.38 -20.19
CA THR A 192 6.11 26.42 -19.20
C THR A 192 5.48 26.08 -17.85
N THR A 193 6.20 26.38 -16.78
CA THR A 193 5.78 26.22 -15.38
C THR A 193 6.25 27.42 -14.55
N ALA A 194 5.83 27.47 -13.29
CA ALA A 194 6.09 28.60 -12.38
C ALA A 194 5.75 29.95 -13.02
N GLU A 195 4.72 29.97 -13.87
CA GLU A 195 4.27 31.17 -14.55
C GLU A 195 3.71 32.14 -13.52
N ASN A 196 4.18 33.37 -13.60
CA ASN A 196 3.77 34.46 -12.74
C ASN A 196 3.62 35.74 -13.58
N SER A 197 3.26 36.84 -12.92
CA SER A 197 3.02 38.12 -13.58
C SER A 197 4.26 38.72 -14.24
N VAL A 198 5.46 38.23 -13.89
CA VAL A 198 6.75 38.76 -14.32
C VAL A 198 7.52 37.79 -15.21
N SER A 199 7.47 36.49 -14.94
CA SER A 199 8.34 35.49 -15.55
C SER A 199 7.69 34.10 -15.68
N ALA A 200 8.40 33.21 -16.36
CA ALA A 200 8.04 31.80 -16.51
C ALA A 200 9.30 30.93 -16.60
N MET A 201 9.20 29.67 -16.17
CA MET A 201 10.25 28.67 -16.36
C MET A 201 9.88 27.74 -17.52
N VAL A 202 10.76 27.61 -18.52
CA VAL A 202 10.62 26.61 -19.58
C VAL A 202 11.15 25.27 -19.07
N VAL A 203 10.31 24.24 -19.14
CA VAL A 203 10.58 22.88 -18.69
C VAL A 203 10.13 21.86 -19.76
N GLY A 204 10.37 20.57 -19.51
CA GLY A 204 9.84 19.50 -20.37
C GLY A 204 10.34 19.53 -21.81
N VAL A 205 11.49 20.17 -22.10
CA VAL A 205 11.99 20.27 -23.48
C VAL A 205 12.46 18.90 -23.94
N ALA A 206 11.73 18.32 -24.89
CA ALA A 206 11.90 16.94 -25.30
C ALA A 206 11.83 16.78 -26.82
N THR A 207 12.64 15.88 -27.38
CA THR A 207 12.56 15.50 -28.79
C THR A 207 12.95 14.03 -28.93
N LEU A 208 12.10 13.26 -29.60
CA LEU A 208 12.33 11.83 -29.85
C LEU A 208 13.69 11.60 -30.53
N PRO A 209 14.46 10.57 -30.17
CA PRO A 209 15.83 10.35 -30.68
C PRO A 209 15.97 10.42 -32.21
N GLY A 210 15.03 9.82 -32.95
CA GLY A 210 15.03 9.81 -34.43
C GLY A 210 14.72 11.16 -35.11
N TRP A 211 14.22 12.14 -34.34
CA TRP A 211 13.84 13.48 -34.80
C TRP A 211 14.80 14.57 -34.29
N ARG A 212 15.83 14.21 -33.51
CA ARG A 212 16.86 15.14 -33.03
C ARG A 212 17.66 15.71 -34.21
N GLY A 213 18.19 16.93 -34.04
CA GLY A 213 19.00 17.61 -35.06
C GLY A 213 18.22 18.34 -36.15
N ARG A 214 16.88 18.30 -36.16
CA ARG A 214 16.02 18.96 -37.17
C ARG A 214 15.44 20.31 -36.75
N GLY A 215 15.83 20.82 -35.57
CA GLY A 215 15.39 22.12 -35.06
C GLY A 215 14.06 22.12 -34.27
N PHE A 216 13.45 20.97 -33.99
CA PHE A 216 12.14 20.91 -33.33
C PHE A 216 12.14 21.42 -31.88
N ALA A 217 13.14 21.07 -31.07
CA ALA A 217 13.30 21.64 -29.72
C ALA A 217 13.38 23.17 -29.77
N ARG A 218 14.13 23.72 -30.76
CA ARG A 218 14.22 25.16 -30.98
C ARG A 218 12.86 25.78 -31.29
N ALA A 219 12.05 25.11 -32.13
CA ALA A 219 10.72 25.57 -32.49
C ALA A 219 9.74 25.56 -31.31
N CYS A 220 9.73 24.49 -30.50
CA CYS A 220 8.85 24.40 -29.33
C CYS A 220 9.20 25.48 -28.28
N VAL A 221 10.49 25.63 -27.96
CA VAL A 221 10.94 26.64 -26.98
C VAL A 221 10.69 28.06 -27.49
N HIS A 222 10.92 28.32 -28.77
CA HIS A 222 10.58 29.62 -29.37
C HIS A 222 9.09 29.94 -29.25
N ALA A 223 8.19 28.97 -29.49
CA ALA A 223 6.75 29.19 -29.36
C ALA A 223 6.32 29.44 -27.91
N ALA A 224 6.84 28.65 -26.97
CA ALA A 224 6.60 28.86 -25.54
C ALA A 224 7.05 30.25 -25.07
N ALA A 225 8.21 30.68 -25.54
CA ALA A 225 8.75 32.01 -25.27
C ALA A 225 7.91 33.13 -25.91
N ALA A 226 7.54 32.98 -27.19
CA ALA A 226 6.71 33.96 -27.89
C ALA A 226 5.35 34.14 -27.22
N HIS A 227 4.71 33.04 -26.81
CA HIS A 227 3.47 33.06 -26.05
C HIS A 227 3.62 33.77 -24.70
N SER A 228 4.68 33.44 -23.97
CA SER A 228 4.96 34.06 -22.66
C SER A 228 5.21 35.57 -22.76
N PHE A 229 6.01 36.02 -23.72
CA PHE A 229 6.24 37.46 -23.94
C PHE A 229 4.97 38.17 -24.41
N ALA A 230 4.16 37.54 -25.28
CA ALA A 230 2.88 38.10 -25.71
C ALA A 230 1.89 38.25 -24.54
N ALA A 231 1.95 37.36 -23.56
CA ALA A 231 1.19 37.43 -22.31
C ALA A 231 1.76 38.42 -21.29
N GLY A 232 2.84 39.16 -21.62
CA GLY A 232 3.36 40.26 -20.81
C GLY A 232 4.49 39.90 -19.84
N ARG A 233 5.01 38.66 -19.87
CA ARG A 233 6.18 38.29 -19.05
C ARG A 233 7.42 39.05 -19.54
N ARG A 234 8.25 39.47 -18.59
CA ARG A 234 9.49 40.24 -18.83
C ARG A 234 10.68 39.37 -19.16
N TYR A 235 10.75 38.15 -18.60
CA TYR A 235 11.83 37.22 -18.87
C TYR A 235 11.37 35.76 -18.70
N LEU A 236 12.13 34.84 -19.28
CA LEU A 236 11.98 33.40 -19.08
C LEU A 236 13.28 32.80 -18.58
N CYS A 237 13.18 31.75 -17.76
CA CYS A 237 14.31 30.95 -17.31
C CYS A 237 14.21 29.52 -17.84
N LEU A 238 15.33 28.81 -17.93
CA LEU A 238 15.35 27.36 -18.18
C LEU A 238 16.58 26.71 -17.57
N PHE A 239 16.49 25.40 -17.36
CA PHE A 239 17.61 24.55 -16.96
C PHE A 239 18.16 23.75 -18.13
N TYR A 240 19.48 23.53 -18.15
CA TYR A 240 20.11 22.60 -19.07
C TYR A 240 21.43 22.01 -18.53
N ASP A 241 21.71 20.77 -18.91
CA ASP A 241 22.83 19.98 -18.38
C ASP A 241 23.86 19.56 -19.44
N ASN A 242 23.57 19.81 -20.72
CA ASN A 242 24.43 19.40 -21.83
C ASN A 242 24.74 20.55 -22.81
N PRO A 243 25.96 20.59 -23.41
CA PRO A 243 26.37 21.66 -24.31
C PRO A 243 25.56 21.78 -25.60
N ALA A 244 24.88 20.71 -26.04
CA ALA A 244 24.08 20.74 -27.26
C ALA A 244 22.77 21.54 -27.06
N ALA A 245 22.11 21.33 -25.92
CA ALA A 245 20.95 22.09 -25.51
C ALA A 245 21.31 23.58 -25.29
N GLY A 246 22.44 23.85 -24.62
CA GLY A 246 22.95 25.22 -24.42
C GLY A 246 23.07 26.00 -25.74
N ARG A 247 23.69 25.42 -26.78
CA ARG A 247 23.78 26.06 -28.11
C ARG A 247 22.43 26.42 -28.71
N ILE A 248 21.41 25.58 -28.53
CA ILE A 248 20.05 25.84 -29.03
C ILE A 248 19.44 27.02 -28.30
N TYR A 249 19.56 27.03 -26.97
CA TYR A 249 18.98 28.07 -26.11
C TYR A 249 19.67 29.42 -26.30
N HIS A 250 21.00 29.45 -26.44
CA HIS A 250 21.73 30.68 -26.77
C HIS A 250 21.32 31.26 -28.12
N ALA A 251 21.07 30.41 -29.13
CA ALA A 251 20.58 30.86 -30.43
C ALA A 251 19.12 31.37 -30.41
N LEU A 252 18.40 31.20 -29.30
CA LEU A 252 17.07 31.76 -29.04
C LEU A 252 17.10 33.02 -28.17
N GLY A 253 18.27 33.40 -27.63
CA GLY A 253 18.44 34.56 -26.77
C GLY A 253 18.55 34.25 -25.28
N PHE A 254 18.66 32.98 -24.88
CA PHE A 254 18.99 32.64 -23.49
C PHE A 254 20.48 32.89 -23.21
N ALA A 255 20.79 33.66 -22.17
CA ALA A 255 22.14 33.86 -21.66
C ALA A 255 22.34 33.06 -20.36
N ASP A 256 23.53 32.51 -20.15
CA ASP A 256 23.87 31.84 -18.90
C ASP A 256 23.93 32.84 -17.75
N VAL A 257 23.21 32.53 -16.67
CA VAL A 257 23.16 33.34 -15.44
C VAL A 257 23.75 32.60 -14.22
N GLY A 258 24.06 31.31 -14.40
CA GLY A 258 24.90 30.54 -13.48
C GLY A 258 24.38 29.12 -13.27
N ARG A 259 24.49 28.60 -12.04
CA ARG A 259 24.22 27.19 -11.72
C ARG A 259 23.19 27.05 -10.60
N PHE A 260 22.22 26.18 -10.81
CA PHE A 260 21.18 25.83 -9.85
C PHE A 260 21.44 24.44 -9.29
N GLY A 261 21.39 24.29 -7.96
CA GLY A 261 21.72 23.05 -7.27
C GLY A 261 20.54 22.47 -6.50
N TRP A 262 20.57 21.15 -6.26
CA TRP A 262 19.62 20.46 -5.40
C TRP A 262 20.21 19.22 -4.72
N GLN A 263 19.57 18.77 -3.65
CA GLN A 263 20.03 17.68 -2.78
C GLN A 263 18.91 16.90 -2.09
N CYS A 264 19.19 15.63 -1.73
CA CYS A 264 18.31 14.80 -0.89
C CYS A 264 19.12 13.83 0.01
N PRO A 265 18.54 13.34 1.13
CA PRO A 265 19.18 12.35 2.01
C PRO A 265 19.33 10.97 1.36
N ASN A 266 20.42 10.26 1.66
CA ASN A 266 20.62 8.86 1.23
C ASN A 266 19.54 7.90 1.79
N LYS A 267 19.26 6.79 1.07
CA LYS A 267 18.24 5.76 1.40
C LYS A 267 18.26 5.28 2.86
N ARG A 268 19.42 5.22 3.51
CA ARG A 268 19.62 4.75 4.89
C ARG A 268 19.14 5.74 5.96
N GLN A 269 19.17 7.06 5.68
CA GLN A 269 18.71 8.10 6.62
C GLN A 269 17.19 8.33 6.54
N LYS A 270 16.53 8.06 5.40
CA LYS A 270 15.05 8.07 5.30
C LYS A 270 14.37 7.14 6.32
N GLN A 271 15.07 6.10 6.78
CA GLN A 271 14.60 5.19 7.83
C GLN A 271 14.86 5.72 9.25
N ILE A 272 15.89 6.53 9.47
CA ILE A 272 16.26 7.06 10.80
C ILE A 272 15.31 8.20 11.22
N PHE A 273 14.87 9.03 10.27
CA PHE A 273 13.93 10.13 10.55
C PHE A 273 12.49 9.66 10.82
N LYS A 274 12.12 8.43 10.47
CA LYS A 274 10.84 7.81 10.86
C LYS A 274 10.77 7.39 12.34
N ALA A 275 11.91 7.41 13.05
CA ALA A 275 12.06 6.77 14.35
C ALA A 275 12.33 7.75 15.52
N ARG A 276 12.28 9.07 15.31
CA ARG A 276 12.52 10.07 16.35
C ARG A 276 11.51 11.21 16.31
N GLU A 277 10.46 11.12 17.14
CA GLU A 277 9.79 12.27 17.75
C GLU A 277 9.31 11.85 19.15
N PRO A 278 9.61 12.66 20.18
CA PRO A 278 8.53 13.23 20.98
C PRO A 278 8.69 14.74 21.23
N LEU A 279 7.52 15.41 21.21
CA LEU A 279 7.02 16.60 21.93
C LEU A 279 8.01 17.61 22.55
N GLU A 280 7.85 18.90 22.19
CA GLU A 280 7.91 20.03 23.12
C GLU A 280 6.78 21.03 22.83
N GLN A 281 6.00 21.33 23.87
CA GLN A 281 4.99 22.39 23.98
C GLN A 281 5.68 23.66 24.50
N GLU A 282 5.31 24.84 24.00
CA GLU A 282 5.39 26.09 24.77
C GLU A 282 4.17 26.98 24.49
N GLU A 283 3.69 27.56 25.60
CA GLU A 283 2.43 28.27 25.82
C GLU A 283 2.51 29.78 25.47
N ASP A 284 1.32 30.39 25.44
CA ASP A 284 0.99 31.83 25.52
C ASP A 284 1.35 32.73 24.33
N GLY A 285 0.48 33.61 23.82
CA GLY A 285 -0.84 34.08 24.25
C GLY A 285 -1.15 35.39 23.51
N GLY A 286 -2.43 35.73 23.37
CA GLY A 286 -2.87 37.09 22.99
C GLY A 286 -3.37 37.25 21.55
N GLY A 287 -4.69 37.35 21.41
CA GLY A 287 -5.37 37.54 20.14
C GLY A 287 -5.12 38.89 19.46
N ALA A 288 -5.12 38.87 18.13
CA ALA A 288 -5.41 40.02 17.28
C ALA A 288 -6.60 39.63 16.37
N ALA A 289 -7.78 40.12 16.73
CA ALA A 289 -9.00 39.94 15.95
C ALA A 289 -8.94 40.77 14.65
N CYS A 290 -9.19 40.12 13.51
CA CYS A 290 -9.28 40.74 12.19
C CYS A 290 -10.59 41.53 12.03
N GLY A 291 -10.48 42.77 11.54
CA GLY A 291 -11.55 43.76 11.37
C GLY A 291 -12.60 43.49 10.28
N LEU A 292 -12.77 42.24 9.82
CA LEU A 292 -13.77 41.84 8.82
C LEU A 292 -14.91 40.99 9.41
N CYS A 293 -14.88 40.69 10.72
CA CYS A 293 -15.83 39.76 11.36
C CYS A 293 -17.10 40.42 11.92
N ARG A 294 -17.38 41.70 11.66
CA ARG A 294 -18.55 42.39 12.25
C ARG A 294 -19.88 42.22 11.53
N GLU A 295 -19.92 41.69 10.30
CA GLU A 295 -21.16 41.73 9.50
C GLU A 295 -21.78 40.39 9.04
N THR A 296 -21.14 39.22 9.24
CA THR A 296 -21.71 37.94 8.72
C THR A 296 -21.69 36.73 9.67
N GLY A 297 -21.16 36.86 10.89
CA GLY A 297 -21.41 35.88 11.97
C GLY A 297 -21.06 34.41 11.70
N ARG A 298 -20.15 34.08 10.77
CA ARG A 298 -19.70 32.70 10.49
C ARG A 298 -18.22 32.61 10.10
N CYS A 299 -17.32 32.79 11.08
CA CYS A 299 -16.03 32.10 11.07
C CYS A 299 -16.08 31.10 12.22
N ALA A 300 -16.31 29.82 11.93
CA ALA A 300 -16.37 28.77 12.93
C ALA A 300 -14.97 28.21 13.17
N ASP A 301 -14.61 28.07 14.44
CA ASP A 301 -13.35 27.50 14.95
C ASP A 301 -13.09 26.10 14.37
N LEU A 302 -12.04 25.96 13.55
CA LEU A 302 -11.55 24.66 13.10
C LEU A 302 -10.90 23.96 14.29
N LYS A 303 -11.55 22.92 14.84
CA LYS A 303 -11.00 22.14 15.97
C LYS A 303 -10.21 20.95 15.42
N TYR A 304 -8.88 21.01 15.54
CA TYR A 304 -7.97 19.91 15.20
C TYR A 304 -7.81 18.98 16.40
N ILE A 305 -7.87 17.68 16.15
CA ILE A 305 -7.82 16.63 17.16
C ILE A 305 -6.78 15.60 16.74
N THR A 306 -5.86 15.28 17.64
CA THR A 306 -4.87 14.22 17.45
C THR A 306 -5.31 12.99 18.23
N ALA A 307 -5.36 11.84 17.56
CA ALA A 307 -5.71 10.56 18.15
C ALA A 307 -4.66 9.51 17.77
N VAL A 308 -4.72 8.33 18.39
CA VAL A 308 -3.87 7.19 18.06
C VAL A 308 -4.53 6.40 16.92
N PRO A 309 -3.81 6.11 15.83
CA PRO A 309 -4.36 5.34 14.71
C PRO A 309 -4.71 3.91 15.13
N ALA A 310 -5.91 3.46 14.76
CA ALA A 310 -6.43 2.14 15.10
C ALA A 310 -6.79 1.31 13.86
N SER A 311 -7.32 1.93 12.82
CA SER A 311 -7.60 1.28 11.53
C SER A 311 -7.38 2.28 10.39
N ALA A 312 -6.61 1.85 9.38
CA ALA A 312 -6.21 2.65 8.24
C ALA A 312 -7.39 3.13 7.39
N GLY A 313 -7.19 4.23 6.65
CA GLY A 313 -8.15 4.78 5.71
C GLY A 313 -8.70 6.17 6.07
N LEU A 314 -9.53 6.72 5.19
CA LEU A 314 -10.04 8.09 5.29
C LEU A 314 -11.57 8.12 5.35
N ALA A 315 -12.11 8.94 6.24
CA ALA A 315 -13.55 9.14 6.38
C ALA A 315 -13.89 10.63 6.45
N VAL A 316 -14.99 11.03 5.80
CA VAL A 316 -15.60 12.36 5.98
C VAL A 316 -17.10 12.16 6.10
N GLY A 317 -17.70 12.66 7.18
CA GLY A 317 -19.12 12.47 7.41
C GLY A 317 -19.66 13.25 8.61
N THR A 318 -20.97 13.22 8.77
CA THR A 318 -21.65 13.77 9.94
C THR A 318 -21.33 12.92 11.16
N VAL A 319 -20.99 13.58 12.27
CA VAL A 319 -20.74 12.94 13.55
C VAL A 319 -22.05 12.48 14.18
N ARG A 320 -22.04 11.26 14.70
CA ARG A 320 -23.02 10.77 15.65
C ARG A 320 -22.35 10.39 16.95
N TYR A 321 -22.67 11.15 18.00
CA TYR A 321 -22.13 10.91 19.33
C TYR A 321 -22.95 9.82 20.03
N LEU A 322 -22.32 8.66 20.21
CA LEU A 322 -22.79 7.57 21.05
C LEU A 322 -22.60 7.96 22.52
N ARG A 323 -23.66 8.50 23.12
CA ARG A 323 -23.68 8.80 24.56
C ARG A 323 -23.94 7.55 25.37
N HIS A 324 -23.03 7.25 26.27
CA HIS A 324 -23.26 6.28 27.31
C HIS A 324 -23.76 7.01 28.55
N THR A 325 -25.09 7.14 28.70
CA THR A 325 -25.68 7.80 29.87
C THR A 325 -25.32 7.05 31.15
N GLN A 326 -24.77 7.76 32.14
CA GLN A 326 -24.77 7.31 33.54
C GLN A 326 -26.22 7.21 33.98
N SER A 327 -26.65 6.01 34.35
CA SER A 327 -28.05 5.69 34.55
C SER A 327 -28.20 5.09 35.96
N GLY A 328 -29.09 5.68 36.77
CA GLY A 328 -29.28 5.24 38.16
C GLY A 328 -29.63 6.34 39.16
N LEU A 329 -29.58 7.62 38.75
CA LEU A 329 -29.95 8.75 39.62
C LEU A 329 -31.45 9.12 39.54
N GLY A 330 -32.21 8.52 38.62
CA GLY A 330 -33.63 8.82 38.40
C GLY A 330 -34.63 7.93 39.14
N ARG A 331 -34.18 6.83 39.76
CA ARG A 331 -35.08 5.86 40.42
C ARG A 331 -35.19 6.14 41.92
N ALA A 332 -36.41 6.12 42.45
CA ALA A 332 -36.63 6.07 43.88
C ALA A 332 -36.13 4.72 44.43
N VAL A 333 -35.20 4.76 45.37
CA VAL A 333 -34.64 3.56 46.02
C VAL A 333 -35.72 2.90 46.86
N ARG A 334 -35.92 1.59 46.65
CA ARG A 334 -36.90 0.76 47.36
C ARG A 334 -36.25 0.05 48.56
N SER A 335 -36.98 -0.88 49.19
CA SER A 335 -36.39 -1.68 50.27
C SER A 335 -35.24 -2.54 49.73
N PRO A 336 -34.20 -2.86 50.54
CA PRO A 336 -33.07 -3.69 50.10
C PRO A 336 -33.49 -5.03 49.48
N LYS A 337 -34.59 -5.61 49.97
CA LYS A 337 -35.12 -6.87 49.42
C LYS A 337 -35.68 -6.68 48.00
N GLU A 338 -36.48 -5.64 47.78
CA GLU A 338 -37.05 -5.33 46.46
C GLU A 338 -35.98 -4.91 45.46
N GLU A 339 -34.96 -4.20 45.92
CA GLU A 339 -33.79 -3.81 45.12
C GLU A 339 -32.95 -5.03 44.70
N GLN A 340 -32.74 -5.98 45.62
CA GLN A 340 -32.05 -7.24 45.31
C GLN A 340 -32.84 -8.10 44.31
N GLU A 341 -34.16 -8.21 44.49
CA GLU A 341 -35.04 -8.93 43.55
C GLU A 341 -35.04 -8.26 42.17
N ALA A 342 -35.05 -6.92 42.11
CA ALA A 342 -34.95 -6.17 40.86
C ALA A 342 -33.62 -6.43 40.13
N PHE A 343 -32.50 -6.47 40.87
CA PHE A 343 -31.18 -6.81 40.32
C PHE A 343 -31.17 -8.21 39.70
N GLU A 344 -31.64 -9.23 40.43
CA GLU A 344 -31.68 -10.62 39.96
C GLU A 344 -32.57 -10.81 38.72
N ASN A 345 -33.68 -10.07 38.66
CA ASN A 345 -34.54 -10.04 37.47
C ASN A 345 -33.85 -9.37 36.28
N ALA A 346 -33.14 -8.26 36.51
CA ALA A 346 -32.44 -7.53 35.47
C ALA A 346 -31.25 -8.30 34.89
N VAL A 347 -30.52 -9.06 35.71
CA VAL A 347 -29.45 -9.95 35.25
C VAL A 347 -30.01 -11.02 34.32
N ARG A 348 -31.11 -11.69 34.69
CA ARG A 348 -31.75 -12.70 33.85
C ARG A 348 -32.20 -12.15 32.49
N GLU A 349 -32.88 -11.01 32.49
CA GLU A 349 -33.31 -10.36 31.24
C GLU A 349 -32.10 -9.92 30.39
N ALA A 350 -31.02 -9.41 31.01
CA ALA A 350 -29.79 -9.07 30.30
C ALA A 350 -29.13 -10.30 29.65
N GLN A 351 -29.09 -11.45 30.34
CA GLN A 351 -28.59 -12.71 29.78
C GLN A 351 -29.43 -13.18 28.57
N ASP A 352 -30.75 -13.11 28.67
CA ASP A 352 -31.66 -13.46 27.55
C ASP A 352 -31.47 -12.54 26.35
N GLN A 353 -31.20 -11.25 26.58
CA GLN A 353 -30.84 -10.32 25.50
C GLN A 353 -29.51 -10.70 24.84
N LEU A 354 -28.49 -11.09 25.61
CA LEU A 354 -27.19 -11.50 25.07
C LEU A 354 -27.30 -12.78 24.23
N ILE A 355 -28.10 -13.77 24.66
CA ILE A 355 -28.37 -15.00 23.87
C ILE A 355 -29.01 -14.65 22.51
N ARG A 356 -29.93 -13.68 22.50
CA ARG A 356 -30.58 -13.23 21.26
C ARG A 356 -29.59 -12.54 20.30
N LEU A 357 -28.62 -11.79 20.84
CA LEU A 357 -27.55 -11.16 20.04
C LEU A 357 -26.56 -12.20 19.51
N GLU A 358 -26.14 -13.14 20.34
CA GLU A 358 -25.25 -14.25 19.97
C GLU A 358 -25.78 -15.04 18.77
N ARG A 359 -27.09 -15.35 18.75
CA ARG A 359 -27.73 -16.07 17.64
C ARG A 359 -27.75 -15.28 16.32
N ARG A 360 -27.76 -13.95 16.38
CA ARG A 360 -27.80 -13.05 15.22
C ARG A 360 -26.39 -12.65 14.75
N ALA A 361 -25.38 -12.83 15.59
CA ALA A 361 -24.01 -12.47 15.30
C ALA A 361 -23.34 -13.46 14.31
N ALA A 362 -22.38 -12.94 13.54
CA ALA A 362 -21.49 -13.76 12.71
C ALA A 362 -20.70 -14.73 13.59
N ALA A 363 -20.28 -15.88 13.04
CA ALA A 363 -19.62 -16.95 13.80
C ALA A 363 -18.42 -16.45 14.62
N GLN A 364 -17.63 -15.54 14.06
CA GLN A 364 -16.45 -14.93 14.68
C GLN A 364 -16.75 -13.94 15.83
N ASP A 365 -17.98 -13.42 15.91
CA ASP A 365 -18.39 -12.40 16.91
C ASP A 365 -19.14 -13.05 18.10
N ARG A 366 -19.44 -14.36 18.06
CA ARG A 366 -20.27 -15.05 19.08
C ARG A 366 -19.59 -15.15 20.44
N ASP A 367 -18.27 -15.35 20.45
CA ASP A 367 -17.49 -15.55 21.68
C ASP A 367 -17.55 -14.33 22.62
N ILE A 368 -17.75 -13.13 22.06
CA ILE A 368 -17.93 -11.89 22.81
C ILE A 368 -19.12 -12.01 23.77
N PHE A 369 -20.28 -12.40 23.24
CA PHE A 369 -21.52 -12.48 24.00
C PHE A 369 -21.49 -13.63 25.01
N MET A 370 -20.81 -14.73 24.66
CA MET A 370 -20.58 -15.83 25.58
C MET A 370 -19.80 -15.35 26.83
N VAL A 371 -18.71 -14.59 26.64
CA VAL A 371 -17.91 -14.08 27.75
C VAL A 371 -18.69 -13.10 28.61
N GLN A 372 -19.45 -12.18 28.00
CA GLN A 372 -20.29 -11.23 28.76
C GLN A 372 -21.32 -11.94 29.65
N ARG A 373 -21.90 -13.05 29.18
CA ARG A 373 -22.83 -13.86 29.98
C ARG A 373 -22.14 -14.50 31.18
N VAL A 374 -20.95 -15.06 30.98
CA VAL A 374 -20.14 -15.66 32.07
C VAL A 374 -19.78 -14.61 33.12
N LEU A 375 -19.42 -13.38 32.69
CA LEU A 375 -19.09 -12.29 33.61
C LEU A 375 -20.29 -11.86 34.49
N LEU A 376 -21.52 -11.91 33.97
CA LEU A 376 -22.72 -11.62 34.78
C LEU A 376 -23.05 -12.73 35.79
N GLU A 377 -22.51 -13.93 35.60
CA GLU A 377 -22.64 -15.05 36.54
C GLU A 377 -21.56 -15.04 37.62
N ASP A 378 -20.55 -14.17 37.51
CA ASP A 378 -19.46 -14.09 38.48
C ASP A 378 -19.97 -13.78 39.88
N GLU A 379 -19.70 -14.69 40.81
CA GLU A 379 -20.17 -14.61 42.18
C GLU A 379 -19.55 -13.42 42.93
N GLY A 380 -18.30 -13.06 42.62
CA GLY A 380 -17.64 -11.91 43.23
C GLY A 380 -18.30 -10.58 42.87
N LEU A 381 -18.61 -10.38 41.58
CA LEU A 381 -19.35 -9.20 41.09
C LEU A 381 -20.73 -9.11 41.75
N ARG A 382 -21.46 -10.23 41.81
CA ARG A 382 -22.81 -10.28 42.40
C ARG A 382 -22.81 -9.99 43.89
N GLN A 383 -21.83 -10.52 44.62
CA GLN A 383 -21.67 -10.25 46.05
C GLN A 383 -21.35 -8.77 46.34
N GLU A 384 -20.49 -8.16 45.52
CA GLU A 384 -20.16 -6.74 45.63
C GLU A 384 -21.41 -5.87 45.44
N VAL A 385 -22.22 -6.13 44.41
CA VAL A 385 -23.51 -5.44 44.18
C VAL A 385 -24.47 -5.63 45.35
N ALA A 386 -24.64 -6.88 45.82
CA ALA A 386 -25.53 -7.19 46.94
C ALA A 386 -25.11 -6.50 48.24
N SER A 387 -23.80 -6.28 48.44
CA SER A 387 -23.28 -5.56 49.62
C SER A 387 -23.74 -4.10 49.66
N TYR A 388 -23.74 -3.42 48.52
CA TYR A 388 -24.21 -2.03 48.40
C TYR A 388 -25.72 -1.92 48.58
N ILE A 389 -26.48 -2.85 47.99
CA ILE A 389 -27.94 -2.90 48.16
C ILE A 389 -28.31 -3.10 49.63
N ARG A 390 -27.59 -3.98 50.35
CA ARG A 390 -27.85 -4.28 51.76
C ARG A 390 -27.72 -3.07 52.67
N VAL A 391 -26.81 -2.14 52.35
CA VAL A 391 -26.62 -0.89 53.11
C VAL A 391 -27.53 0.25 52.63
N GLY A 392 -28.45 -0.01 51.71
CA GLY A 392 -29.50 0.92 51.29
C GLY A 392 -29.24 1.66 49.98
N ALA A 393 -28.25 1.25 49.17
CA ALA A 393 -28.08 1.80 47.83
C ALA A 393 -29.08 1.19 46.83
N GLY A 394 -29.47 1.96 45.81
CA GLY A 394 -30.27 1.43 44.70
C GLY A 394 -29.48 0.43 43.85
N ALA A 395 -30.16 -0.55 43.25
CA ALA A 395 -29.51 -1.60 42.47
C ALA A 395 -28.74 -1.07 41.25
N ALA A 396 -29.24 -0.04 40.54
CA ALA A 396 -28.56 0.50 39.36
C ALA A 396 -27.20 1.13 39.72
N ALA A 397 -27.19 2.02 40.72
CA ALA A 397 -25.97 2.63 41.23
C ALA A 397 -24.99 1.58 41.82
N SER A 398 -25.53 0.52 42.44
CA SER A 398 -24.73 -0.58 42.99
C SER A 398 -24.02 -1.37 41.88
N VAL A 399 -24.71 -1.64 40.77
CA VAL A 399 -24.14 -2.32 39.59
C VAL A 399 -23.08 -1.45 38.92
N GLU A 400 -23.35 -0.17 38.67
CA GLU A 400 -22.37 0.75 38.06
C GLU A 400 -21.08 0.85 38.89
N ARG A 401 -21.24 0.99 40.22
CA ARG A 401 -20.10 1.07 41.14
C ARG A 401 -19.28 -0.21 41.13
N ALA A 402 -19.93 -1.37 41.23
CA ALA A 402 -19.23 -2.65 41.21
C ALA A 402 -18.51 -2.88 39.86
N ALA A 403 -19.17 -2.54 38.75
CA ALA A 403 -18.59 -2.64 37.41
C ALA A 403 -17.32 -1.79 37.28
N GLY A 404 -17.33 -0.55 37.76
CA GLY A 404 -16.16 0.34 37.73
C GLY A 404 -14.98 -0.21 38.54
N ILE A 405 -15.23 -0.77 39.73
CA ILE A 405 -14.19 -1.39 40.58
C ILE A 405 -13.58 -2.61 39.89
N PHE A 406 -14.42 -3.51 39.37
CA PHE A 406 -13.94 -4.72 38.70
C PHE A 406 -13.20 -4.40 37.40
N ALA A 407 -13.71 -3.47 36.59
CA ALA A 407 -13.02 -2.98 35.40
C ALA A 407 -11.65 -2.37 35.75
N GLY A 408 -11.57 -1.60 36.84
CA GLY A 408 -10.30 -1.07 37.35
C GLY A 408 -9.30 -2.16 37.75
N ARG A 409 -9.76 -3.21 38.43
CA ARG A 409 -8.93 -4.38 38.78
C ARG A 409 -8.43 -5.12 37.54
N ILE A 410 -9.29 -5.33 36.54
CA ILE A 410 -8.92 -5.99 35.28
C ILE A 410 -7.90 -5.15 34.50
N ARG A 411 -8.09 -3.82 34.45
CA ARG A 411 -7.14 -2.89 33.79
C ARG A 411 -5.76 -2.86 34.45
N ALA A 412 -5.66 -3.23 35.73
CA ALA A 412 -4.41 -3.29 36.48
C ALA A 412 -3.60 -4.59 36.25
N LEU A 413 -4.13 -5.56 35.51
CA LEU A 413 -3.41 -6.79 35.15
C LEU A 413 -2.29 -6.49 34.13
N GLU A 414 -1.17 -7.22 34.21
CA GLU A 414 -0.03 -7.03 33.30
C GLU A 414 -0.34 -7.49 31.87
N ASP A 415 -1.13 -8.58 31.74
CA ASP A 415 -1.49 -9.19 30.46
C ASP A 415 -2.36 -8.24 29.60
N PRO A 416 -1.85 -7.77 28.43
CA PRO A 416 -2.60 -6.91 27.52
C PRO A 416 -3.92 -7.52 27.04
N TYR A 417 -3.99 -8.84 26.83
CA TYR A 417 -5.20 -9.53 26.39
C TYR A 417 -6.27 -9.54 27.49
N MET A 418 -5.86 -9.76 28.74
CA MET A 418 -6.78 -9.74 29.87
C MET A 418 -7.30 -8.34 30.19
N ARG A 419 -6.49 -7.29 29.98
CA ARG A 419 -6.92 -5.90 30.17
C ARG A 419 -8.09 -5.50 29.29
N GLU A 420 -8.19 -6.06 28.08
CA GLU A 420 -9.29 -5.80 27.15
C GLU A 420 -10.64 -6.36 27.65
N ARG A 421 -10.63 -7.31 28.60
CA ARG A 421 -11.85 -7.83 29.25
C ARG A 421 -12.54 -6.83 30.16
N ALA A 422 -11.88 -5.72 30.52
CA ALA A 422 -12.48 -4.65 31.30
C ALA A 422 -13.67 -4.01 30.57
N CYS A 423 -13.62 -3.92 29.25
CA CYS A 423 -14.73 -3.40 28.45
C CYS A 423 -15.92 -4.36 28.42
N ASP A 424 -15.67 -5.68 28.44
CA ASP A 424 -16.72 -6.70 28.43
C ASP A 424 -17.60 -6.64 29.69
N ILE A 425 -16.99 -6.45 30.86
CA ILE A 425 -17.73 -6.33 32.13
C ILE A 425 -18.51 -5.02 32.22
N LEU A 426 -17.95 -3.91 31.71
CA LEU A 426 -18.65 -2.62 31.67
C LEU A 426 -19.87 -2.67 30.76
N ASP A 427 -19.72 -3.26 29.56
CA ASP A 427 -20.81 -3.45 28.60
C ASP A 427 -21.93 -4.34 29.18
N ALA A 428 -21.56 -5.48 29.77
CA ALA A 428 -22.51 -6.41 30.38
C ALA A 428 -23.28 -5.77 31.55
N CYS A 429 -22.59 -5.10 32.47
CA CYS A 429 -23.22 -4.43 33.62
C CYS A 429 -24.11 -3.27 33.19
N ARG A 430 -23.71 -2.51 32.16
CA ARG A 430 -24.53 -1.43 31.61
C ARG A 430 -25.84 -1.94 31.02
N ARG A 431 -25.85 -3.14 30.44
CA ARG A 431 -27.10 -3.80 30.00
C ARG A 431 -28.03 -4.07 31.19
N VAL A 432 -27.51 -4.55 32.32
CA VAL A 432 -28.29 -4.76 33.55
C VAL A 432 -28.87 -3.45 34.06
N VAL A 433 -28.07 -2.38 34.09
CA VAL A 433 -28.51 -1.04 34.51
C VAL A 433 -29.65 -0.51 33.64
N LYS A 434 -29.56 -0.65 32.31
CA LYS A 434 -30.64 -0.23 31.40
C LYS A 434 -31.96 -0.97 31.67
N VAL A 435 -31.89 -2.28 31.95
CA VAL A 435 -33.07 -3.07 32.33
C VAL A 435 -33.66 -2.57 33.65
N LEU A 436 -32.80 -2.29 34.63
CA LEU A 436 -33.18 -1.77 35.94
C LEU A 436 -33.87 -0.40 35.88
N ASP A 437 -33.49 0.43 34.91
CA ASP A 437 -34.07 1.76 34.70
C ASP A 437 -35.30 1.74 33.78
N GLY A 438 -35.73 0.56 33.32
CA GLY A 438 -36.85 0.42 32.40
C GLY A 438 -36.62 1.12 31.05
N GLN A 439 -35.37 1.42 30.73
CA GLN A 439 -35.02 2.05 29.46
C GLN A 439 -35.01 0.96 28.38
N PRO A 440 -35.74 1.15 27.26
CA PRO A 440 -35.56 0.28 26.12
C PRO A 440 -34.09 0.32 25.73
N HIS A 441 -33.54 -0.83 25.33
CA HIS A 441 -32.23 -0.85 24.73
C HIS A 441 -32.34 -0.08 23.41
N GLU A 442 -32.00 1.21 23.42
CA GLU A 442 -31.97 2.02 22.22
C GLU A 442 -30.93 1.41 21.28
N THR A 443 -31.40 0.65 20.28
CA THR A 443 -30.60 0.36 19.10
C THR A 443 -30.29 1.70 18.47
N LEU A 444 -29.02 2.10 18.47
CA LEU A 444 -28.59 3.29 17.75
C LEU A 444 -28.98 3.08 16.28
N ARG A 445 -29.99 3.81 15.81
CA ARG A 445 -30.41 3.77 14.41
C ARG A 445 -29.78 4.94 13.68
N LEU A 446 -28.83 4.62 12.82
CA LEU A 446 -28.29 5.59 11.89
C LEU A 446 -29.33 5.92 10.83
N THR A 447 -29.65 7.21 10.70
CA THR A 447 -30.57 7.71 9.66
C THR A 447 -29.87 7.94 8.32
N GLY A 448 -28.55 7.72 8.27
CA GLY A 448 -27.69 7.89 7.09
C GLY A 448 -26.22 7.67 7.45
N PRO A 449 -25.30 7.74 6.46
CA PRO A 449 -23.87 7.51 6.67
C PRO A 449 -23.26 8.49 7.69
N ALA A 450 -22.57 7.97 8.71
CA ALA A 450 -22.04 8.78 9.81
C ALA A 450 -20.67 8.29 10.31
N ILE A 451 -19.90 9.21 10.91
CA ILE A 451 -18.74 8.87 11.73
C ILE A 451 -19.18 8.80 13.19
N LEU A 452 -18.87 7.69 13.86
CA LEU A 452 -19.24 7.51 15.26
C LEU A 452 -18.18 8.08 16.18
N VAL A 453 -18.63 8.89 17.13
CA VAL A 453 -17.83 9.42 18.23
C VAL A 453 -18.33 8.79 19.53
N ALA A 454 -17.44 8.35 20.41
CA ALA A 454 -17.81 7.80 21.72
C ALA A 454 -16.68 7.97 22.74
N GLU A 455 -16.97 7.76 24.03
CA GLU A 455 -15.91 7.71 25.04
C GLU A 455 -15.06 6.43 24.87
N GLU A 456 -15.73 5.28 24.91
CA GLU A 456 -15.20 3.97 24.53
C GLU A 456 -16.28 3.26 23.70
N LEU A 457 -15.93 2.51 22.66
CA LEU A 457 -16.93 1.72 21.91
C LEU A 457 -17.03 0.30 22.49
N TYR A 458 -18.23 -0.10 22.90
CA TYR A 458 -18.46 -1.45 23.39
C TYR A 458 -18.77 -2.43 22.25
N PRO A 459 -18.46 -3.73 22.40
CA PRO A 459 -18.78 -4.73 21.39
C PRO A 459 -20.27 -4.77 21.00
N THR A 460 -21.17 -4.61 21.97
CA THR A 460 -22.62 -4.58 21.68
C THR A 460 -23.02 -3.36 20.83
N ASP A 461 -22.31 -2.22 20.96
CA ASP A 461 -22.58 -1.03 20.17
C ASP A 461 -22.32 -1.31 18.67
N ILE A 462 -21.22 -2.01 18.34
CA ILE A 462 -20.82 -2.26 16.93
C ILE A 462 -21.68 -3.34 16.26
N VAL A 463 -22.05 -4.40 17.00
CA VAL A 463 -22.83 -5.51 16.43
C VAL A 463 -24.29 -5.13 16.17
N THR A 464 -24.82 -4.14 16.90
CA THR A 464 -26.21 -3.70 16.75
C THR A 464 -26.41 -2.65 15.65
N LEU A 465 -25.33 -2.10 15.10
CA LEU A 465 -25.36 -1.08 14.05
C LEU A 465 -25.50 -1.67 12.64
N ASP A 466 -26.16 -0.93 11.76
CA ASP A 466 -26.07 -1.16 10.33
C ASP A 466 -24.67 -0.72 9.83
N ARG A 467 -23.81 -1.72 9.65
CA ARG A 467 -22.40 -1.54 9.26
C ARG A 467 -22.24 -0.80 7.93
N SER A 468 -23.24 -0.84 7.04
CA SER A 468 -23.21 -0.14 5.75
C SER A 468 -23.28 1.40 5.87
N LEU A 469 -23.75 1.89 7.03
CA LEU A 469 -23.92 3.32 7.31
C LEU A 469 -22.77 3.89 8.15
N VAL A 470 -21.77 3.09 8.53
CA VAL A 470 -20.66 3.57 9.34
C VAL A 470 -19.47 3.94 8.46
N LEU A 471 -19.14 5.23 8.44
CA LEU A 471 -18.03 5.77 7.64
C LEU A 471 -16.69 5.69 8.38
N GLY A 472 -16.70 5.68 9.71
CA GLY A 472 -15.51 5.68 10.56
C GLY A 472 -15.86 5.72 12.05
N PHE A 473 -14.86 5.50 12.90
CA PHE A 473 -14.99 5.61 14.35
C PHE A 473 -13.87 6.45 14.95
N ILE A 474 -14.17 7.26 15.95
CA ILE A 474 -13.16 7.92 16.78
C ILE A 474 -13.58 7.95 18.25
N THR A 475 -12.70 7.53 19.15
CA THR A 475 -13.00 7.49 20.60
C THR A 475 -12.10 8.41 21.43
N SER A 476 -12.63 9.00 22.49
CA SER A 476 -11.83 9.85 23.40
C SER A 476 -10.90 9.02 24.29
N ALA A 477 -11.30 7.80 24.65
CA ALA A 477 -10.54 6.83 25.44
C ALA A 477 -10.48 5.47 24.70
N GLY A 478 -9.91 4.46 25.34
CA GLY A 478 -9.74 3.12 24.77
C GLY A 478 -8.32 2.83 24.27
N SER A 479 -8.14 1.69 23.60
CA SER A 479 -6.82 1.23 23.13
C SER A 479 -6.87 0.84 21.65
N PRO A 480 -5.75 0.92 20.90
CA PRO A 480 -5.68 0.39 19.54
C PRO A 480 -5.85 -1.13 19.48
N ASN A 481 -5.74 -1.85 20.59
CA ASN A 481 -5.94 -3.30 20.65
C ASN A 481 -7.35 -3.68 21.12
N ALA A 482 -8.20 -2.69 21.40
CA ALA A 482 -9.56 -2.92 21.85
C ALA A 482 -10.39 -3.63 20.78
N HIS A 483 -11.39 -4.36 21.24
CA HIS A 483 -12.26 -5.16 20.40
C HIS A 483 -12.89 -4.33 19.26
N ALA A 484 -13.28 -3.08 19.54
CA ALA A 484 -13.76 -2.13 18.55
C ALA A 484 -12.74 -1.79 17.45
N ALA A 485 -11.47 -1.61 17.82
CA ALA A 485 -10.37 -1.31 16.90
C ALA A 485 -9.97 -2.52 16.05
N ILE A 486 -10.15 -3.74 16.56
CA ILE A 486 -9.96 -4.98 15.81
C ILE A 486 -11.07 -5.13 14.78
N ILE A 487 -12.33 -4.98 15.20
CA ILE A 487 -13.49 -5.05 14.31
C ILE A 487 -13.37 -4.03 13.17
N ALA A 488 -12.99 -2.78 13.48
CA ALA A 488 -12.80 -1.74 12.48
C ALA A 488 -11.76 -2.14 11.40
N ARG A 489 -10.66 -2.79 11.80
CA ARG A 489 -9.62 -3.29 10.88
C ARG A 489 -10.11 -4.42 10.00
N THR A 490 -10.79 -5.41 10.59
CA THR A 490 -11.36 -6.53 9.84
C THR A 490 -12.39 -6.06 8.81
N MET A 491 -13.08 -4.96 9.10
CA MET A 491 -14.09 -4.37 8.20
C MET A 491 -13.53 -3.30 7.25
N GLY A 492 -12.25 -2.93 7.36
CA GLY A 492 -11.66 -1.85 6.57
C GLY A 492 -12.30 -0.48 6.84
N ILE A 493 -12.87 -0.27 8.03
CA ILE A 493 -13.47 1.00 8.43
C ILE A 493 -12.37 1.86 9.10
N PRO A 494 -12.17 3.12 8.67
CA PRO A 494 -11.20 4.02 9.28
C PRO A 494 -11.48 4.24 10.77
N ALA A 495 -10.45 4.13 11.63
CA ALA A 495 -10.63 4.31 13.07
C ALA A 495 -9.41 4.95 13.75
N ALA A 496 -9.69 5.79 14.75
CA ALA A 496 -8.69 6.31 15.69
C ALA A 496 -9.23 6.29 17.13
N VAL A 497 -8.35 6.24 18.13
CA VAL A 497 -8.70 6.09 19.54
C VAL A 497 -7.87 7.04 20.40
N MET A 498 -8.23 7.24 21.67
CA MET A 498 -7.48 8.11 22.60
C MET A 498 -7.38 9.57 22.14
N ALA A 499 -8.46 10.10 21.56
CA ALA A 499 -8.55 11.47 21.06
C ALA A 499 -8.70 12.55 22.17
N GLY A 500 -8.82 12.13 23.43
CA GLY A 500 -9.02 13.01 24.58
C GLY A 500 -10.49 13.46 24.76
N PRO A 501 -10.87 13.91 25.97
CA PRO A 501 -12.26 14.25 26.32
C PRO A 501 -12.79 15.45 25.51
N GLU A 502 -11.90 16.32 25.03
CA GLU A 502 -12.23 17.48 24.21
C GLU A 502 -12.96 17.14 22.91
N LEU A 503 -12.79 15.92 22.39
CA LEU A 503 -13.53 15.43 21.22
C LEU A 503 -15.04 15.40 21.47
N LEU A 504 -15.48 15.10 22.69
CA LEU A 504 -16.89 14.83 22.99
C LEU A 504 -17.73 16.11 23.09
N GLU A 505 -17.11 17.26 23.35
CA GLU A 505 -17.78 18.54 23.56
C GLU A 505 -18.41 19.08 22.27
N GLY A 506 -19.75 19.07 22.21
CA GLY A 506 -20.50 19.69 21.12
C GLY A 506 -20.27 19.07 19.74
N CYS A 507 -19.75 17.84 19.65
CA CYS A 507 -19.40 17.19 18.38
C CYS A 507 -20.61 16.65 17.60
N ASP A 508 -21.72 16.31 18.28
CA ASP A 508 -22.86 15.63 17.66
C ASP A 508 -23.51 16.47 16.55
N GLY A 509 -23.75 15.87 15.39
CA GLY A 509 -24.34 16.54 14.22
C GLY A 509 -23.38 17.42 13.41
N ARG A 510 -22.15 17.64 13.86
CA ARG A 510 -21.11 18.39 13.13
C ARG A 510 -20.44 17.53 12.06
N THR A 511 -19.65 18.13 11.18
CA THR A 511 -18.90 17.37 10.17
C THR A 511 -17.52 17.01 10.71
N LEU A 512 -17.08 15.76 10.54
CA LEU A 512 -15.72 15.33 10.89
C LEU A 512 -15.01 14.77 9.65
N ALA A 513 -13.74 15.12 9.49
CA ALA A 513 -12.82 14.45 8.59
C ALA A 513 -11.79 13.68 9.43
N LEU A 514 -11.69 12.36 9.25
CA LEU A 514 -10.86 11.44 10.02
C LEU A 514 -9.85 10.73 9.11
N ASN A 515 -8.58 10.83 9.46
CA ASN A 515 -7.50 10.07 8.85
C ASN A 515 -7.05 8.95 9.80
N GLY A 516 -7.52 7.74 9.56
CA GLY A 516 -7.17 6.56 10.34
C GLY A 516 -5.72 6.08 10.15
N ASP A 517 -5.04 6.55 9.09
CA ASP A 517 -3.63 6.22 8.84
C ASP A 517 -2.68 6.98 9.79
N THR A 518 -3.04 8.23 10.12
CA THR A 518 -2.21 9.14 10.93
C THR A 518 -2.81 9.46 12.29
N GLY A 519 -4.09 9.21 12.50
CA GLY A 519 -4.84 9.62 13.70
C GLY A 519 -5.29 11.08 13.69
N GLU A 520 -5.13 11.81 12.58
CA GLU A 520 -5.57 13.20 12.46
C GLU A 520 -7.09 13.29 12.27
N ALA A 521 -7.77 14.13 13.07
CA ALA A 521 -9.19 14.42 12.89
C ALA A 521 -9.48 15.93 12.91
N TYR A 522 -10.44 16.36 12.09
CA TYR A 522 -10.84 17.76 11.96
C TYR A 522 -12.35 17.89 12.12
N LEU A 523 -12.79 18.57 13.18
CA LEU A 523 -14.20 18.86 13.43
C LEU A 523 -14.55 20.21 12.79
N ASP A 524 -15.65 20.22 12.04
CA ASP A 524 -16.03 21.24 11.06
C ASP A 524 -14.86 21.64 10.14
N PRO A 525 -14.36 20.70 9.31
CA PRO A 525 -13.25 20.98 8.42
C PRO A 525 -13.59 22.13 7.45
N ASP A 526 -12.62 23.03 7.26
CA ASP A 526 -12.72 24.06 6.21
C ASP A 526 -12.72 23.45 4.80
N GLU A 527 -13.10 24.23 3.79
CA GLU A 527 -13.21 23.76 2.41
C GLU A 527 -11.87 23.25 1.84
N ALA A 528 -10.74 23.80 2.28
CA ALA A 528 -9.41 23.30 1.92
C ALA A 528 -9.18 21.87 2.47
N THR A 529 -9.58 21.61 3.71
CA THR A 529 -9.47 20.30 4.36
C THR A 529 -10.44 19.30 3.74
N LYS A 530 -11.69 19.70 3.47
CA LYS A 530 -12.67 18.85 2.76
C LYS A 530 -12.16 18.47 1.37
N THR A 531 -11.59 19.42 0.63
CA THR A 531 -11.02 19.16 -0.71
C THR A 531 -9.84 18.21 -0.65
N ARG A 532 -8.93 18.38 0.34
CA ARG A 532 -7.79 17.48 0.57
C ARG A 532 -8.23 16.05 0.88
N PHE A 533 -9.20 15.88 1.78
CA PHE A 533 -9.75 14.56 2.12
C PHE A 533 -10.52 13.94 0.94
N ALA A 534 -11.33 14.73 0.23
CA ALA A 534 -12.04 14.26 -0.97
C ALA A 534 -11.07 13.84 -2.09
N HIS A 535 -9.97 14.55 -2.27
CA HIS A 535 -8.91 14.19 -3.23
C HIS A 535 -8.24 12.86 -2.85
N LYS A 536 -7.78 12.72 -1.60
CA LYS A 536 -7.16 11.47 -1.13
C LYS A 536 -8.15 10.29 -1.15
N LEU A 537 -9.42 10.51 -0.80
CA LEU A 537 -10.47 9.49 -0.86
C LEU A 537 -10.79 9.07 -2.30
N ARG A 538 -10.72 10.01 -3.26
CA ARG A 538 -10.82 9.71 -4.71
C ARG A 538 -9.61 8.91 -5.20
N LEU A 539 -8.39 9.26 -4.79
CA LEU A 539 -7.18 8.50 -5.12
C LEU A 539 -7.24 7.08 -4.56
N GLN A 540 -7.60 6.91 -3.28
CA GLN A 540 -7.80 5.59 -2.68
C GLN A 540 -8.87 4.77 -3.41
N ARG A 541 -10.04 5.36 -3.70
CA ARG A 541 -11.10 4.68 -4.46
C ARG A 541 -10.68 4.34 -5.89
N ARG A 542 -9.95 5.21 -6.57
CA ARG A 542 -9.45 4.96 -7.94
C ARG A 542 -8.38 3.88 -7.95
N HIS A 543 -7.48 3.86 -6.96
CA HIS A 543 -6.48 2.80 -6.79
C HIS A 543 -7.12 1.45 -6.47
N THR A 544 -8.15 1.41 -5.62
CA THR A 544 -8.92 0.18 -5.38
C THR A 544 -9.65 -0.28 -6.65
N LEU A 545 -10.28 0.63 -7.39
CA LEU A 545 -10.98 0.33 -8.64
C LEU A 545 -10.02 -0.09 -9.77
N SER A 546 -8.81 0.50 -9.86
CA SER A 546 -7.80 0.10 -10.84
C SER A 546 -7.24 -1.28 -10.54
N GLN A 547 -6.98 -1.60 -9.26
CA GLN A 547 -6.60 -2.94 -8.84
C GLN A 547 -7.71 -3.97 -9.08
N GLU A 548 -8.98 -3.64 -8.85
CA GLU A 548 -10.11 -4.54 -9.17
C GLU A 548 -10.22 -4.82 -10.67
N ARG A 549 -10.06 -3.78 -11.51
CA ARG A 549 -10.01 -3.94 -12.98
C ARG A 549 -8.83 -4.80 -13.41
N LEU A 550 -7.66 -4.55 -12.82
CA LEU A 550 -6.45 -5.32 -13.10
C LEU A 550 -6.59 -6.78 -12.65
N ARG A 551 -7.21 -7.05 -11.50
CA ARG A 551 -7.55 -8.42 -11.03
C ARG A 551 -8.41 -9.14 -12.06
N ALA A 552 -9.46 -8.49 -12.56
CA ALA A 552 -10.41 -9.09 -13.50
C ALA A 552 -9.89 -9.23 -14.94
N ALA A 553 -8.96 -8.37 -15.39
CA ALA A 553 -8.45 -8.39 -16.76
C ALA A 553 -7.59 -9.63 -17.04
N PRO A 554 -7.57 -10.20 -18.26
CA PRO A 554 -6.53 -11.16 -18.62
C PRO A 554 -5.17 -10.46 -18.73
N CYS A 555 -4.07 -11.14 -18.36
CA CYS A 555 -2.72 -10.62 -18.59
C CYS A 555 -2.35 -10.78 -20.07
N THR A 556 -2.52 -9.71 -20.84
CA THR A 556 -2.19 -9.66 -22.27
C THR A 556 -1.22 -8.51 -22.51
N THR A 557 -0.09 -8.80 -23.14
CA THR A 557 0.92 -7.80 -23.50
C THR A 557 0.40 -6.84 -24.58
N LYS A 558 1.09 -5.72 -24.82
CA LYS A 558 0.67 -4.72 -25.81
C LYS A 558 0.55 -5.26 -27.24
N ASP A 559 1.38 -6.25 -27.58
CA ASP A 559 1.37 -6.94 -28.88
C ASP A 559 0.33 -8.08 -28.96
N GLY A 560 -0.47 -8.29 -27.92
CA GLY A 560 -1.54 -9.29 -27.91
C GLY A 560 -1.12 -10.67 -27.41
N THR A 561 0.12 -10.83 -26.93
CA THR A 561 0.57 -12.10 -26.37
C THR A 561 -0.07 -12.35 -25.00
N ARG A 562 -0.85 -13.42 -24.89
CA ARG A 562 -1.48 -13.81 -23.62
C ARG A 562 -0.48 -14.53 -22.71
N ILE A 563 -0.39 -14.10 -21.46
CA ILE A 563 0.40 -14.72 -20.40
C ILE A 563 -0.55 -15.15 -19.30
N SER A 564 -0.42 -16.38 -18.81
CA SER A 564 -1.19 -16.84 -17.65
C SER A 564 -0.43 -16.55 -16.36
N LEU A 565 -1.09 -15.91 -15.39
CA LEU A 565 -0.52 -15.63 -14.07
C LEU A 565 -1.24 -16.46 -13.03
N MET A 566 -0.53 -17.46 -12.52
CA MET A 566 -0.99 -18.43 -11.54
C MET A 566 -0.32 -18.18 -10.19
N ALA A 567 -0.84 -18.78 -9.13
CA ALA A 567 -0.30 -18.61 -7.78
C ALA A 567 0.49 -19.84 -7.28
N ASP A 568 1.51 -19.56 -6.48
CA ASP A 568 2.16 -20.52 -5.58
C ASP A 568 1.33 -20.62 -4.29
N CYS A 569 1.01 -21.85 -3.87
CA CYS A 569 0.17 -22.11 -2.70
C CYS A 569 0.70 -23.28 -1.86
N ALA A 570 0.39 -23.30 -0.57
CA ALA A 570 0.67 -24.42 0.33
C ALA A 570 -0.56 -24.88 1.13
N SER A 571 -1.62 -24.07 1.19
CA SER A 571 -2.84 -24.32 1.96
C SER A 571 -4.12 -24.03 1.17
N VAL A 572 -5.28 -24.42 1.72
CA VAL A 572 -6.59 -24.10 1.13
C VAL A 572 -6.84 -22.60 1.16
N GLU A 573 -6.41 -21.94 2.23
CA GLU A 573 -6.50 -20.49 2.43
C GLU A 573 -5.68 -19.74 1.38
N ASP A 574 -4.45 -20.18 1.09
CA ASP A 574 -3.64 -19.59 0.02
C ASP A 574 -4.35 -19.66 -1.33
N VAL A 575 -5.02 -20.78 -1.63
CA VAL A 575 -5.79 -20.93 -2.88
C VAL A 575 -6.96 -19.95 -2.93
N ARG A 576 -7.67 -19.74 -1.81
CA ARG A 576 -8.74 -18.72 -1.75
C ARG A 576 -8.19 -17.32 -2.00
N THR A 577 -7.10 -16.96 -1.30
CA THR A 577 -6.43 -15.67 -1.48
C THR A 577 -5.92 -15.47 -2.90
N ALA A 578 -5.38 -16.52 -3.53
CA ALA A 578 -4.95 -16.48 -4.94
C ALA A 578 -6.11 -16.20 -5.90
N VAL A 579 -7.25 -16.86 -5.70
CA VAL A 579 -8.45 -16.63 -6.51
C VAL A 579 -8.99 -15.20 -6.33
N GLU A 580 -9.02 -14.71 -5.09
CA GLU A 580 -9.41 -13.33 -4.76
C GLU A 580 -8.45 -12.29 -5.36
N ALA A 581 -7.16 -12.62 -5.44
CA ALA A 581 -6.13 -11.80 -6.08
C ALA A 581 -6.19 -11.84 -7.62
N GLY A 582 -7.09 -12.63 -8.22
CA GLY A 582 -7.27 -12.71 -9.67
C GLY A 582 -6.31 -13.64 -10.40
N ALA A 583 -5.79 -14.68 -9.72
CA ALA A 583 -4.97 -15.71 -10.36
C ALA A 583 -5.79 -16.52 -11.38
N ASP A 584 -5.15 -16.91 -12.49
CA ASP A 584 -5.71 -17.80 -13.51
C ASP A 584 -5.79 -19.26 -13.03
N GLY A 585 -5.12 -19.58 -11.92
CA GLY A 585 -5.11 -20.88 -11.26
C GLY A 585 -3.96 -20.99 -10.26
N VAL A 586 -3.68 -22.21 -9.82
CA VAL A 586 -2.56 -22.54 -8.93
C VAL A 586 -1.49 -23.25 -9.76
N GLY A 587 -0.38 -22.57 -9.99
CA GLY A 587 0.70 -23.07 -10.86
C GLY A 587 1.63 -24.02 -10.12
N LEU A 588 1.69 -23.91 -8.80
CA LEU A 588 2.41 -24.81 -7.91
C LEU A 588 1.70 -24.86 -6.55
N LEU A 589 1.20 -26.04 -6.18
CA LEU A 589 0.76 -26.34 -4.82
C LEU A 589 1.78 -27.28 -4.17
N LEU A 590 2.46 -26.77 -3.14
CA LEU A 590 3.43 -27.51 -2.34
C LEU A 590 2.69 -28.39 -1.32
N SER A 591 2.65 -29.70 -1.58
CA SER A 591 1.87 -30.63 -0.74
C SER A 591 2.62 -31.10 0.51
N GLU A 592 3.95 -30.91 0.58
CA GLU A 592 4.78 -31.33 1.71
C GLU A 592 4.41 -30.66 3.04
N TYR A 593 3.74 -29.50 3.00
CA TYR A 593 3.22 -28.84 4.20
C TYR A 593 2.19 -29.69 4.95
N LEU A 594 1.53 -30.64 4.29
CA LEU A 594 0.70 -31.64 4.96
C LEU A 594 1.52 -32.50 5.93
N LEU A 595 2.78 -32.80 5.61
CA LEU A 595 3.66 -33.65 6.43
C LEU A 595 4.19 -32.90 7.66
N LEU A 596 4.28 -31.56 7.61
CA LEU A 596 4.76 -30.72 8.70
C LEU A 596 3.77 -30.61 9.87
N ALA A 597 2.49 -30.99 9.67
CA ALA A 597 1.48 -31.04 10.73
C ALA A 597 1.71 -32.17 11.76
N GLY A 598 2.81 -32.93 11.64
CA GLY A 598 3.22 -33.94 12.62
C GLY A 598 2.35 -35.20 12.62
N ARG A 599 1.72 -35.52 11.49
CA ARG A 599 0.99 -36.77 11.27
C ARG A 599 1.29 -37.31 9.88
N VAL A 600 1.60 -38.60 9.78
CA VAL A 600 1.53 -39.33 8.50
C VAL A 600 0.07 -39.34 8.03
N ASN A 601 -0.28 -38.44 7.11
CA ASN A 601 -1.66 -38.32 6.64
C ASN A 601 -2.05 -39.52 5.78
N GLY A 602 -3.18 -40.16 6.09
CA GLY A 602 -3.71 -41.27 5.30
C GLY A 602 -4.33 -40.82 3.96
N GLU A 603 -4.72 -41.78 3.11
CA GLU A 603 -5.35 -41.50 1.81
C GLU A 603 -6.56 -40.57 1.92
N GLU A 604 -7.42 -40.74 2.93
CA GLU A 604 -8.64 -39.94 3.13
C GLU A 604 -8.34 -38.48 3.51
N GLU A 605 -7.36 -38.25 4.38
CA GLU A 605 -6.98 -36.91 4.81
C GLU A 605 -6.35 -36.13 3.66
N GLN A 606 -5.46 -36.79 2.90
CA GLN A 606 -4.87 -36.23 1.69
C GLN A 606 -5.94 -35.92 0.64
N TYR A 607 -6.88 -36.85 0.41
CA TYR A 607 -8.01 -36.64 -0.49
C TYR A 607 -8.85 -35.42 -0.07
N GLY A 608 -9.21 -35.32 1.22
CA GLY A 608 -9.99 -34.21 1.76
C GLY A 608 -9.31 -32.86 1.55
N PHE A 609 -7.99 -32.79 1.79
CA PHE A 609 -7.22 -31.58 1.53
C PHE A 609 -7.19 -31.21 0.04
N TYR A 610 -6.83 -32.15 -0.84
CA TYR A 610 -6.74 -31.88 -2.29
C TYR A 610 -8.11 -31.49 -2.87
N ALA A 611 -9.19 -32.15 -2.44
CA ALA A 611 -10.55 -31.79 -2.84
C ALA A 611 -10.94 -30.38 -2.36
N ALA A 612 -10.57 -29.99 -1.14
CA ALA A 612 -10.81 -28.65 -0.62
C ALA A 612 -10.04 -27.57 -1.41
N CYS A 613 -8.78 -27.82 -1.76
CA CYS A 613 -7.99 -26.93 -2.63
C CYS A 613 -8.63 -26.78 -4.02
N LEU A 614 -9.06 -27.88 -4.64
CA LEU A 614 -9.74 -27.85 -5.95
C LEU A 614 -11.07 -27.09 -5.91
N ALA A 615 -11.85 -27.27 -4.84
CA ALA A 615 -13.08 -26.52 -4.62
C ALA A 615 -12.80 -25.02 -4.44
N ALA A 616 -11.79 -24.66 -3.65
CA ALA A 616 -11.37 -23.27 -3.45
C ALA A 616 -10.89 -22.61 -4.75
N ALA A 617 -10.32 -23.38 -5.69
CA ALA A 617 -9.87 -22.88 -6.99
C ALA A 617 -11.00 -22.50 -7.97
N GLN A 618 -12.27 -22.86 -7.65
CA GLN A 618 -13.46 -22.51 -8.43
C GLN A 618 -13.34 -22.90 -9.92
N GLY A 619 -12.89 -24.13 -10.19
CA GLY A 619 -12.74 -24.68 -11.54
C GLY A 619 -11.46 -24.29 -12.28
N ARG A 620 -10.63 -23.41 -11.71
CA ARG A 620 -9.29 -23.10 -12.25
C ARG A 620 -8.33 -24.28 -12.09
N PRO A 621 -7.31 -24.42 -12.96
CA PRO A 621 -6.32 -25.48 -12.85
C PRO A 621 -5.52 -25.38 -11.55
N VAL A 622 -5.29 -26.53 -10.90
CA VAL A 622 -4.44 -26.66 -9.72
C VAL A 622 -3.35 -27.70 -10.00
N THR A 623 -2.11 -27.25 -10.08
CA THR A 623 -0.94 -28.12 -10.25
C THR A 623 -0.39 -28.50 -8.89
N ILE A 624 -0.63 -29.74 -8.47
CA ILE A 624 -0.20 -30.26 -7.18
C ILE A 624 1.13 -30.98 -7.35
N CYS A 625 2.17 -30.45 -6.68
CA CYS A 625 3.45 -31.12 -6.58
C CYS A 625 3.29 -32.31 -5.63
N THR A 626 3.66 -33.50 -6.08
CA THR A 626 3.81 -34.67 -5.19
C THR A 626 4.87 -34.37 -4.12
N PHE A 627 4.91 -35.16 -3.05
CA PHE A 627 5.73 -34.78 -1.90
C PHE A 627 7.22 -34.61 -2.26
N ASP A 628 7.74 -33.38 -2.17
CA ASP A 628 9.16 -33.08 -2.25
C ASP A 628 9.84 -33.31 -0.90
N VAL A 629 9.79 -34.57 -0.43
CA VAL A 629 10.41 -34.97 0.83
C VAL A 629 11.92 -34.82 0.71
N ALA A 630 12.51 -34.15 1.70
CA ALA A 630 13.92 -34.24 1.99
C ALA A 630 14.10 -34.51 3.50
N PRO A 631 15.16 -35.22 3.93
CA PRO A 631 15.38 -35.57 5.35
C PRO A 631 15.40 -34.35 6.31
N ASP A 632 15.77 -33.18 5.80
CA ASP A 632 15.79 -31.89 6.50
C ASP A 632 14.44 -31.16 6.54
N LYS A 633 13.52 -31.49 5.63
CA LYS A 633 12.19 -30.86 5.49
C LYS A 633 11.05 -31.62 6.17
N THR A 634 11.29 -32.80 6.72
CA THR A 634 10.25 -33.66 7.33
C THR A 634 10.29 -33.66 8.86
N GLY A 635 9.11 -33.74 9.49
CA GLY A 635 8.95 -33.86 10.94
C GLY A 635 9.53 -35.16 11.52
N THR A 636 9.46 -35.33 12.83
CA THR A 636 10.10 -36.43 13.58
C THR A 636 9.61 -37.85 13.27
N GLU A 637 8.55 -38.02 12.46
CA GLU A 637 7.93 -39.31 12.16
C GLU A 637 8.53 -40.04 10.93
N PHE A 638 9.34 -39.36 10.12
CA PHE A 638 10.03 -40.00 8.99
C PHE A 638 11.41 -40.52 9.44
N PRO A 639 11.79 -41.76 9.07
CA PRO A 639 13.12 -42.27 9.39
C PRO A 639 14.17 -41.38 8.72
N ARG A 640 14.87 -40.59 9.54
CA ARG A 640 16.02 -39.80 9.10
C ARG A 640 17.23 -40.71 9.05
N GLU A 641 17.53 -41.25 7.88
CA GLU A 641 18.91 -41.65 7.62
C GLU A 641 19.73 -40.35 7.51
N GLU A 642 20.75 -40.18 8.34
CA GLU A 642 21.64 -39.01 8.27
C GLU A 642 22.42 -39.07 6.95
N GLU A 643 21.94 -38.32 5.95
CA GLU A 643 22.64 -38.12 4.70
C GLU A 643 23.62 -36.95 4.80
N ALA A 644 24.83 -37.12 4.27
CA ALA A 644 25.83 -36.05 4.24
C ALA A 644 25.40 -34.83 3.39
N ASN A 645 24.56 -35.04 2.36
CA ASN A 645 24.07 -34.00 1.48
C ASN A 645 22.58 -34.22 1.14
N PRO A 646 21.64 -33.87 2.04
CA PRO A 646 20.21 -34.13 1.85
C PRO A 646 19.64 -33.55 0.55
N ALA A 647 20.09 -32.36 0.14
CA ALA A 647 19.68 -31.75 -1.12
C ALA A 647 20.09 -32.54 -2.38
N MET A 648 21.14 -33.37 -2.31
CA MET A 648 21.61 -34.21 -3.42
C MET A 648 21.31 -35.69 -3.21
N GLY A 649 20.57 -36.04 -2.16
CA GLY A 649 20.34 -37.42 -1.72
C GLY A 649 18.97 -37.98 -2.10
N LEU A 650 18.39 -38.77 -1.21
CA LEU A 650 17.10 -39.43 -1.42
C LEU A 650 15.94 -38.46 -1.19
N CYS A 651 15.66 -37.62 -2.19
CA CYS A 651 14.61 -36.60 -2.14
C CYS A 651 13.63 -36.64 -3.32
N GLY A 652 12.49 -35.95 -3.17
CA GLY A 652 11.46 -35.81 -4.19
C GLY A 652 10.97 -37.13 -4.78
N VAL A 653 10.93 -37.23 -6.11
CA VAL A 653 10.46 -38.45 -6.80
C VAL A 653 11.29 -39.69 -6.45
N ARG A 654 12.58 -39.55 -6.11
CA ARG A 654 13.45 -40.69 -5.75
C ARG A 654 13.02 -41.30 -4.42
N TYR A 655 12.74 -40.45 -3.43
CA TYR A 655 12.20 -40.91 -2.15
C TYR A 655 10.85 -41.63 -2.35
N CYS A 656 9.99 -41.05 -3.17
CA CYS A 656 8.68 -41.61 -3.51
C CYS A 656 8.79 -42.98 -4.20
N LEU A 657 9.72 -43.15 -5.14
CA LEU A 657 9.95 -44.43 -5.83
C LEU A 657 10.59 -45.49 -4.92
N ALA A 658 11.43 -45.08 -3.97
CA ALA A 658 12.00 -45.99 -2.98
C ALA A 658 10.98 -46.45 -1.92
N HIS A 659 9.89 -45.70 -1.73
CA HIS A 659 8.81 -45.99 -0.79
C HIS A 659 7.44 -46.07 -1.49
N PRO A 660 7.16 -47.13 -2.27
CA PRO A 660 5.96 -47.21 -3.11
C PRO A 660 4.64 -47.05 -2.35
N ASP A 661 4.51 -47.62 -1.15
CA ASP A 661 3.27 -47.51 -0.36
C ASP A 661 2.95 -46.06 0.02
N PHE A 662 3.98 -45.29 0.37
CA PHE A 662 3.87 -43.86 0.68
C PHE A 662 3.44 -43.07 -0.56
N PHE A 663 4.10 -43.31 -1.68
CA PHE A 663 3.81 -42.60 -2.93
C PHE A 663 2.45 -42.95 -3.51
N GLU A 664 2.12 -44.24 -3.59
CA GLU A 664 0.85 -44.71 -4.13
C GLU A 664 -0.35 -44.26 -3.28
N THR A 665 -0.17 -44.08 -1.96
CA THR A 665 -1.18 -43.45 -1.09
C THR A 665 -1.50 -42.03 -1.55
N GLN A 666 -0.49 -41.22 -1.83
CA GLN A 666 -0.67 -39.87 -2.36
C GLN A 666 -1.31 -39.88 -3.76
N LEU A 667 -0.83 -40.75 -4.64
CA LEU A 667 -1.35 -40.84 -6.00
C LEU A 667 -2.83 -41.25 -6.02
N ARG A 668 -3.25 -42.20 -5.17
CA ARG A 668 -4.67 -42.56 -5.05
C ARG A 668 -5.51 -41.39 -4.55
N ALA A 669 -5.03 -40.65 -3.55
CA ALA A 669 -5.71 -39.45 -3.04
C ALA A 669 -5.86 -38.36 -4.14
N LEU A 670 -4.79 -38.09 -4.90
CA LEU A 670 -4.81 -37.14 -6.03
C LEU A 670 -5.77 -37.57 -7.14
N LEU A 671 -5.75 -38.84 -7.54
CA LEU A 671 -6.63 -39.38 -8.58
C LEU A 671 -8.11 -39.30 -8.17
N ARG A 672 -8.43 -39.59 -6.90
CA ARG A 672 -9.77 -39.41 -6.34
C ARG A 672 -10.18 -37.94 -6.31
N ALA A 673 -9.29 -37.06 -5.85
CA ALA A 673 -9.54 -35.62 -5.80
C ALA A 673 -9.74 -35.02 -7.20
N GLY A 674 -9.14 -35.60 -8.25
CA GLY A 674 -9.32 -35.17 -9.63
C GLY A 674 -10.77 -35.15 -10.13
N LEU A 675 -11.71 -35.81 -9.46
CA LEU A 675 -13.15 -35.69 -9.76
C LEU A 675 -13.76 -34.35 -9.29
N ALA A 676 -13.12 -33.66 -8.35
CA ALA A 676 -13.61 -32.42 -7.76
C ALA A 676 -13.20 -31.15 -8.54
N GLY A 677 -12.26 -31.26 -9.50
CA GLY A 677 -11.80 -30.09 -10.25
C GLY A 677 -10.66 -30.37 -11.23
N ASN A 678 -10.08 -29.30 -11.78
CA ASN A 678 -9.03 -29.36 -12.80
C ASN A 678 -7.65 -29.60 -12.16
N LEU A 679 -7.35 -30.86 -11.83
CA LEU A 679 -6.10 -31.26 -11.18
C LEU A 679 -5.01 -31.60 -12.20
N ARG A 680 -3.77 -31.20 -11.89
CA ARG A 680 -2.55 -31.66 -12.57
C ARG A 680 -1.55 -32.19 -11.53
N ILE A 681 -0.90 -33.30 -11.81
CA ILE A 681 0.12 -33.89 -10.94
C ILE A 681 1.50 -33.46 -11.44
N LEU A 682 2.33 -32.92 -10.55
CA LEU A 682 3.70 -32.53 -10.84
C LEU A 682 4.68 -33.39 -10.05
N LEU A 683 5.69 -33.93 -10.73
CA LEU A 683 6.72 -34.79 -10.14
C LEU A 683 8.01 -33.99 -9.89
N PRO A 684 8.41 -33.71 -8.63
CA PRO A 684 9.61 -32.96 -8.29
C PRO A 684 10.88 -33.79 -8.43
N MET A 685 12.02 -33.11 -8.53
CA MET A 685 13.38 -33.70 -8.54
C MET A 685 13.61 -34.75 -9.63
N VAL A 686 12.81 -34.74 -10.70
CA VAL A 686 13.05 -35.56 -11.88
C VAL A 686 14.38 -35.13 -12.49
N SER A 687 15.24 -36.09 -12.81
CA SER A 687 16.55 -35.84 -13.44
C SER A 687 16.77 -36.65 -14.71
N THR A 688 16.08 -37.77 -14.86
CA THR A 688 16.18 -38.67 -16.02
C THR A 688 14.81 -39.08 -16.54
N ARG A 689 14.77 -39.54 -17.80
CA ARG A 689 13.56 -40.13 -18.39
C ARG A 689 13.07 -41.36 -17.64
N ASP A 690 13.99 -42.22 -17.20
CA ASP A 690 13.65 -43.49 -16.55
C ASP A 690 12.95 -43.26 -15.19
N GLU A 691 13.43 -42.29 -14.39
CA GLU A 691 12.75 -41.87 -13.16
C GLU A 691 11.31 -41.40 -13.45
N PHE A 692 11.12 -40.62 -14.52
CA PHE A 692 9.81 -40.13 -14.90
C PHE A 692 8.89 -41.28 -15.36
N GLU A 693 9.40 -42.24 -16.13
CA GLU A 693 8.62 -43.41 -16.57
C GLU A 693 8.22 -44.31 -15.39
N HIS A 694 9.13 -44.58 -14.45
CA HIS A 694 8.80 -45.34 -13.24
C HIS A 694 7.73 -44.64 -12.37
N ALA A 695 7.75 -43.30 -12.32
CA ALA A 695 6.72 -42.55 -11.62
C ALA A 695 5.35 -42.62 -12.34
N LEU A 696 5.34 -42.61 -13.68
CA LEU A 696 4.12 -42.87 -14.46
C LEU A 696 3.57 -44.28 -14.22
N ASP A 697 4.44 -45.29 -14.07
CA ASP A 697 4.03 -46.65 -13.73
C ASP A 697 3.39 -46.72 -12.33
N ALA A 698 3.92 -45.96 -11.35
CA ALA A 698 3.29 -45.83 -10.04
C ALA A 698 1.89 -45.20 -10.12
N VAL A 699 1.70 -44.18 -10.97
CA VAL A 699 0.37 -43.60 -11.25
C VAL A 699 -0.56 -44.67 -11.84
N TYR A 700 -0.07 -45.50 -12.77
CA TYR A 700 -0.86 -46.59 -13.33
C TYR A 700 -1.25 -47.63 -12.28
N ARG A 701 -0.33 -48.05 -11.42
CA ARG A 701 -0.61 -48.97 -10.30
C ARG A 701 -1.66 -48.41 -9.34
N ALA A 702 -1.57 -47.12 -8.99
CA ALA A 702 -2.57 -46.45 -8.16
C ALA A 702 -3.98 -46.48 -8.79
N LYS A 703 -4.08 -46.28 -10.12
CA LYS A 703 -5.35 -46.43 -10.85
C LYS A 703 -5.88 -47.86 -10.79
N CYS A 704 -5.04 -48.86 -11.00
CA CYS A 704 -5.45 -50.27 -10.90
C CYS A 704 -5.98 -50.61 -9.51
N ALA A 705 -5.27 -50.19 -8.45
CA ALA A 705 -5.71 -50.38 -7.07
C ALA A 705 -7.07 -49.73 -6.78
N LEU A 706 -7.33 -48.53 -7.31
CA LEU A 706 -8.64 -47.87 -7.16
C LEU A 706 -9.75 -48.58 -7.93
N ARG A 707 -9.48 -49.08 -9.14
CA ARG A 707 -10.44 -49.90 -9.91
C ARG A 707 -10.79 -51.19 -9.19
N GLU A 708 -9.80 -51.90 -8.66
CA GLU A 708 -9.99 -53.13 -7.89
C GLU A 708 -10.82 -52.88 -6.61
N ARG A 709 -10.60 -51.74 -5.94
CA ARG A 709 -11.38 -51.31 -4.77
C ARG A 709 -12.78 -50.79 -5.12
N GLY A 710 -13.11 -50.60 -6.39
CA GLY A 710 -14.38 -50.00 -6.83
C GLY A 710 -14.57 -48.54 -6.40
N VAL A 711 -13.49 -47.81 -6.13
CA VAL A 711 -13.53 -46.41 -5.70
C VAL A 711 -13.51 -45.51 -6.94
N PRO A 712 -14.45 -44.57 -7.12
CA PRO A 712 -14.42 -43.62 -8.23
C PRO A 712 -13.19 -42.72 -8.21
N PHE A 713 -12.58 -42.50 -9.38
CA PHE A 713 -11.45 -41.58 -9.55
C PHE A 713 -11.40 -41.01 -10.98
N ALA A 714 -10.58 -39.98 -11.18
CA ALA A 714 -10.34 -39.39 -12.49
C ALA A 714 -9.41 -40.27 -13.35
N GLU A 715 -9.95 -40.87 -14.40
CA GLU A 715 -9.21 -41.75 -15.32
C GLU A 715 -8.11 -41.02 -16.09
N THR A 716 -8.32 -39.72 -16.37
CA THR A 716 -7.40 -38.87 -17.11
C THR A 716 -6.98 -37.67 -16.26
N VAL A 717 -5.76 -37.72 -15.73
CA VAL A 717 -5.13 -36.62 -15.00
C VAL A 717 -3.78 -36.32 -15.65
N PRO A 718 -3.49 -35.08 -16.09
CA PRO A 718 -2.19 -34.72 -16.64
C PRO A 718 -1.08 -34.89 -15.60
N VAL A 719 0.01 -35.56 -15.99
CA VAL A 719 1.22 -35.71 -15.18
C VAL A 719 2.37 -34.98 -15.86
N GLY A 720 2.97 -34.03 -15.16
CA GLY A 720 4.06 -33.18 -15.66
C GLY A 720 5.37 -33.42 -14.93
N ALA A 721 6.46 -33.00 -15.56
CA ALA A 721 7.80 -33.07 -14.98
C ALA A 721 8.21 -31.69 -14.43
N PHE A 722 8.79 -31.68 -13.23
CA PHE A 722 9.41 -30.49 -12.67
C PHE A 722 10.84 -30.36 -13.20
N ILE A 723 11.08 -29.36 -14.06
CA ILE A 723 12.39 -29.04 -14.61
C ILE A 723 13.11 -28.12 -13.64
N GLU A 724 13.74 -28.73 -12.64
CA GLU A 724 14.41 -28.03 -11.54
C GLU A 724 15.81 -28.57 -11.25
N THR A 725 16.27 -29.53 -12.05
CA THR A 725 17.66 -30.01 -12.07
C THR A 725 18.32 -29.66 -13.41
N PRO A 726 19.64 -29.38 -13.44
CA PRO A 726 20.34 -29.14 -14.70
C PRO A 726 20.23 -30.32 -15.67
N ALA A 727 20.24 -31.55 -15.14
CA ALA A 727 20.05 -32.76 -15.93
C ALA A 727 18.71 -32.75 -16.66
N ALA A 728 17.59 -32.51 -15.96
CA ALA A 728 16.27 -32.45 -16.56
C ALA A 728 16.14 -31.34 -17.61
N ALA A 729 16.78 -30.18 -17.39
CA ALA A 729 16.77 -29.09 -18.37
C ALA A 729 17.55 -29.46 -19.64
N LEU A 730 18.72 -30.09 -19.50
CA LEU A 730 19.55 -30.53 -20.63
C LEU A 730 18.90 -31.67 -21.42
N THR A 731 18.14 -32.55 -20.76
CA THR A 731 17.42 -33.67 -21.39
C THR A 731 15.92 -33.40 -21.54
N ALA A 732 15.50 -32.12 -21.54
CA ALA A 732 14.09 -31.76 -21.54
C ALA A 732 13.34 -32.34 -22.76
N GLY A 733 13.99 -32.45 -23.92
CA GLY A 733 13.40 -33.08 -25.11
C GLY A 733 13.02 -34.55 -24.92
N ASP A 734 13.76 -35.29 -24.07
CA ASP A 734 13.43 -36.69 -23.77
C ASP A 734 12.25 -36.81 -22.81
N LEU A 735 12.19 -35.92 -21.82
CA LEU A 735 11.08 -35.82 -20.87
C LEU A 735 9.78 -35.37 -21.57
N ALA A 736 9.89 -34.44 -22.53
CA ALA A 736 8.74 -33.84 -23.21
C ALA A 736 7.93 -34.85 -24.04
N ARG A 737 8.55 -35.97 -24.46
CA ARG A 737 7.84 -37.06 -25.17
C ARG A 737 6.85 -37.82 -24.29
N ARG A 738 6.98 -37.72 -22.97
CA ARG A 738 6.17 -38.47 -21.99
C ARG A 738 5.38 -37.56 -21.06
N ALA A 739 5.91 -36.38 -20.74
CA ALA A 739 5.28 -35.42 -19.85
C ALA A 739 4.11 -34.70 -20.53
N ALA A 740 3.00 -34.51 -19.79
CA ALA A 740 1.86 -33.76 -20.29
C ALA A 740 2.09 -32.23 -20.24
N PHE A 741 3.01 -31.77 -19.39
CA PHE A 741 3.40 -30.37 -19.23
C PHE A 741 4.73 -30.28 -18.47
N PHE A 742 5.35 -29.11 -18.50
CA PHE A 742 6.49 -28.77 -17.64
C PHE A 742 6.15 -27.68 -16.63
N ASN A 743 6.74 -27.79 -15.46
CA ASN A 743 6.92 -26.66 -14.55
C ASN A 743 8.42 -26.43 -14.38
N VAL A 744 8.91 -25.20 -14.42
CA VAL A 744 10.34 -24.88 -14.31
C VAL A 744 10.59 -24.20 -12.98
N GLY A 745 11.40 -24.85 -12.13
CA GLY A 745 11.65 -24.42 -10.75
C GLY A 745 12.98 -23.71 -10.65
N THR A 746 12.98 -22.38 -10.78
CA THR A 746 14.24 -21.62 -10.85
C THR A 746 15.06 -21.70 -9.56
N ASN A 747 14.44 -21.82 -8.39
CA ASN A 747 15.13 -21.88 -7.10
C ASN A 747 16.10 -23.07 -7.01
N ASN A 748 15.58 -24.28 -7.24
CA ASN A 748 16.38 -25.51 -7.23
C ASN A 748 17.33 -25.55 -8.43
N LEU A 749 16.91 -25.05 -9.60
CA LEU A 749 17.75 -25.01 -10.79
C LEU A 749 18.99 -24.12 -10.57
N ILE A 750 18.84 -22.95 -9.90
CA ILE A 750 19.97 -22.11 -9.49
C ILE A 750 20.88 -22.87 -8.51
N GLN A 751 20.31 -23.45 -7.44
CA GLN A 751 21.08 -24.16 -6.42
C GLN A 751 21.97 -25.26 -7.03
N TYR A 752 21.42 -26.13 -7.86
CA TYR A 752 22.18 -27.25 -8.44
C TYR A 752 23.09 -26.82 -9.58
N THR A 753 22.77 -25.74 -10.31
CA THR A 753 23.66 -25.21 -11.35
C THR A 753 24.91 -24.56 -10.75
N TYR A 754 24.76 -23.86 -9.63
CA TYR A 754 25.88 -23.18 -8.95
C TYR A 754 26.54 -24.05 -7.86
N ALA A 755 26.00 -25.23 -7.59
CA ALA A 755 26.43 -26.11 -6.51
C ALA A 755 26.52 -25.37 -5.14
N ALA A 756 25.52 -24.54 -4.86
CA ALA A 756 25.44 -23.75 -3.63
C ALA A 756 24.07 -23.94 -2.97
N ASP A 757 24.07 -24.36 -1.72
CA ASP A 757 22.83 -24.59 -0.96
C ASP A 757 22.20 -23.25 -0.53
N ARG A 758 20.93 -23.04 -0.90
CA ARG A 758 20.18 -21.83 -0.57
C ARG A 758 19.90 -21.67 0.93
N VAL A 759 19.89 -22.75 1.72
CA VAL A 759 19.70 -22.67 3.17
C VAL A 759 21.02 -22.42 3.91
N ASN A 760 22.15 -22.55 3.24
CA ASN A 760 23.46 -22.27 3.82
C ASN A 760 23.83 -20.78 3.64
N PRO A 761 23.83 -19.98 4.73
CA PRO A 761 24.10 -18.54 4.64
C PRO A 761 25.51 -18.20 4.16
N GLN A 762 26.48 -19.12 4.32
CA GLN A 762 27.88 -18.88 3.91
C GLN A 762 28.05 -18.87 2.38
N VAL A 763 27.15 -19.55 1.65
CA VAL A 763 27.22 -19.66 0.18
C VAL A 763 26.08 -18.93 -0.53
N ARG A 764 25.18 -18.28 0.22
CA ARG A 764 24.05 -17.50 -0.32
C ARG A 764 24.49 -16.43 -1.33
N ALA A 765 25.67 -15.83 -1.14
CA ALA A 765 26.24 -14.83 -2.05
C ALA A 765 26.54 -15.36 -3.47
N TYR A 766 26.66 -16.68 -3.63
CA TYR A 766 26.90 -17.34 -4.93
C TYR A 766 25.63 -17.68 -5.70
N LEU A 767 24.44 -17.36 -5.16
CA LEU A 767 23.14 -17.65 -5.78
C LEU A 767 22.55 -16.39 -6.41
N PRO A 768 22.85 -16.08 -7.68
CA PRO A 768 22.27 -14.93 -8.36
C PRO A 768 20.81 -15.16 -8.69
N VAL A 769 19.95 -14.18 -8.38
CA VAL A 769 18.54 -14.21 -8.78
C VAL A 769 18.39 -14.13 -10.30
N ALA A 770 19.21 -13.30 -10.95
CA ALA A 770 19.33 -13.20 -12.40
C ALA A 770 20.56 -13.99 -12.88
N SER A 771 20.37 -15.26 -13.25
CA SER A 771 21.46 -16.12 -13.70
C SER A 771 21.44 -16.34 -15.22
N PRO A 772 22.51 -15.96 -15.95
CA PRO A 772 22.65 -16.32 -17.37
C PRO A 772 22.71 -17.83 -17.62
N ALA A 773 23.27 -18.61 -16.68
CA ALA A 773 23.35 -20.06 -16.78
C ALA A 773 21.95 -20.68 -16.69
N VAL A 774 21.17 -20.28 -15.69
CA VAL A 774 19.78 -20.75 -15.53
C VAL A 774 18.90 -20.26 -16.66
N TYR A 775 19.08 -19.03 -17.15
CA TYR A 775 18.36 -18.55 -18.33
C TYR A 775 18.54 -19.46 -19.55
N ARG A 776 19.77 -19.97 -19.78
CA ARG A 776 20.04 -20.95 -20.86
C ARG A 776 19.39 -22.31 -20.59
N LEU A 777 19.36 -22.76 -19.34
CA LEU A 777 18.70 -24.01 -18.97
C LEU A 777 17.18 -23.92 -19.13
N VAL A 778 16.57 -22.79 -18.73
CA VAL A 778 15.16 -22.49 -18.98
C VAL A 778 14.88 -22.49 -20.48
N ARG A 779 15.78 -21.94 -21.30
CA ARG A 779 15.63 -21.96 -22.77
C ARG A 779 15.50 -23.37 -23.32
N PHE A 780 16.36 -24.31 -22.88
CA PHE A 780 16.26 -25.70 -23.32
C PHE A 780 14.90 -26.33 -22.97
N ALA A 781 14.38 -26.03 -21.77
CA ALA A 781 13.05 -26.48 -21.36
C ALA A 781 11.93 -25.87 -22.22
N VAL A 782 12.02 -24.58 -22.54
CA VAL A 782 11.04 -23.86 -23.37
C VAL A 782 11.05 -24.37 -24.82
N GLU A 783 12.23 -24.54 -25.41
CA GLU A 783 12.38 -25.09 -26.77
C GLU A 783 11.82 -26.51 -26.85
N ALA A 784 12.15 -27.38 -25.89
CA ALA A 784 11.63 -28.74 -25.83
C ALA A 784 10.11 -28.79 -25.64
N ALA A 785 9.56 -27.95 -24.77
CA ALA A 785 8.11 -27.86 -24.56
C ALA A 785 7.39 -27.37 -25.81
N ALA A 786 7.95 -26.38 -26.50
CA ALA A 786 7.40 -25.85 -27.75
C ALA A 786 7.42 -26.89 -28.87
N GLU A 787 8.53 -27.63 -29.03
CA GLU A 787 8.66 -28.70 -30.02
C GLU A 787 7.65 -29.83 -29.77
N ALA A 788 7.49 -30.25 -28.51
CA ALA A 788 6.53 -31.28 -28.11
C ALA A 788 5.08 -30.76 -27.99
N ARG A 789 4.85 -29.45 -28.12
CA ARG A 789 3.55 -28.77 -27.96
C ARG A 789 2.88 -29.02 -26.60
N ILE A 790 3.68 -29.07 -25.55
CA ILE A 790 3.18 -29.18 -24.17
C ILE A 790 3.27 -27.83 -23.46
N PRO A 791 2.34 -27.51 -22.54
CA PRO A 791 2.40 -26.25 -21.81
C PRO A 791 3.58 -26.25 -20.82
N LEU A 792 4.11 -25.05 -20.57
CA LEU A 792 5.17 -24.79 -19.61
C LEU A 792 4.77 -23.65 -18.69
N CYS A 793 4.88 -23.89 -17.38
CA CYS A 793 4.80 -22.86 -16.35
C CYS A 793 6.18 -22.63 -15.73
N LEU A 794 6.50 -21.40 -15.34
CA LEU A 794 7.75 -21.08 -14.63
C LEU A 794 7.43 -20.56 -13.23
N CYS A 795 8.12 -21.08 -12.22
CA CYS A 795 7.99 -20.68 -10.83
C CYS A 795 9.35 -20.36 -10.18
N GLY A 796 9.30 -19.77 -8.98
CA GLY A 796 10.46 -19.41 -8.16
C GLY A 796 10.69 -17.90 -8.06
N GLU A 797 11.64 -17.50 -7.20
CA GLU A 797 11.81 -16.10 -6.77
C GLU A 797 12.09 -15.15 -7.93
N GLY A 798 12.82 -15.61 -8.95
CA GLY A 798 13.11 -14.81 -10.15
C GLY A 798 11.88 -14.51 -10.99
N ALA A 799 10.84 -15.35 -10.96
CA ALA A 799 9.60 -15.16 -11.71
C ALA A 799 8.76 -13.99 -11.19
N ALA A 800 8.87 -13.69 -9.89
CA ALA A 800 8.12 -12.63 -9.24
C ALA A 800 8.70 -11.23 -9.48
N GLN A 801 9.87 -11.12 -10.12
CA GLN A 801 10.46 -9.83 -10.47
C GLN A 801 10.03 -9.42 -11.89
N PRO A 802 9.36 -8.27 -12.08
CA PRO A 802 8.77 -7.92 -13.38
C PRO A 802 9.74 -7.94 -14.56
N ALA A 803 10.97 -7.43 -14.37
CA ALA A 803 12.00 -7.44 -15.41
C ALA A 803 12.49 -8.85 -15.80
N LEU A 804 12.55 -9.78 -14.85
CA LEU A 804 12.92 -11.18 -15.13
C LEU A 804 11.75 -11.97 -15.71
N ALA A 805 10.53 -11.70 -15.24
CA ALA A 805 9.31 -12.25 -15.84
C ALA A 805 9.23 -11.87 -17.33
N GLU A 806 9.51 -10.61 -17.67
CA GLU A 806 9.62 -10.17 -19.07
C GLU A 806 10.71 -10.92 -19.82
N ALA A 807 11.91 -11.04 -19.26
CA ALA A 807 13.00 -11.77 -19.91
C ALA A 807 12.62 -13.22 -20.24
N TYR A 808 11.97 -13.93 -19.31
CA TYR A 808 11.48 -15.29 -19.55
C TYR A 808 10.27 -15.32 -20.50
N ALA A 809 9.41 -14.30 -20.50
CA ALA A 809 8.31 -14.19 -21.45
C ALA A 809 8.84 -14.01 -22.88
N ARG A 810 9.89 -13.20 -23.08
CA ARG A 810 10.59 -13.06 -24.36
C ARG A 810 11.24 -14.37 -24.82
N LEU A 811 11.68 -15.20 -23.86
CA LEU A 811 12.22 -16.52 -24.14
C LEU A 811 11.16 -17.52 -24.66
N GLY A 812 9.88 -17.25 -24.43
CA GLY A 812 8.78 -18.12 -24.85
C GLY A 812 7.93 -18.65 -23.70
N VAL A 813 8.21 -18.28 -22.45
CA VAL A 813 7.34 -18.65 -21.31
C VAL A 813 6.01 -17.94 -21.43
N ARG A 814 4.90 -18.66 -21.23
CA ARG A 814 3.53 -18.14 -21.34
C ARG A 814 2.69 -18.38 -20.09
N ALA A 815 3.23 -19.02 -19.06
CA ALA A 815 2.60 -19.15 -17.76
C ALA A 815 3.63 -18.97 -16.64
N PHE A 816 3.26 -18.22 -15.60
CA PHE A 816 4.07 -17.99 -14.42
C PHE A 816 3.29 -18.38 -13.17
N SER A 817 3.96 -18.96 -12.19
CA SER A 817 3.42 -19.21 -10.86
C SER A 817 4.17 -18.36 -9.85
N LEU A 818 3.43 -17.49 -9.13
CA LEU A 818 3.98 -16.41 -8.31
C LEU A 818 3.32 -16.37 -6.93
N PRO A 819 3.94 -15.76 -5.91
CA PRO A 819 3.22 -15.45 -4.67
C PRO A 819 2.02 -14.53 -4.94
N ALA A 820 0.87 -14.79 -4.32
CA ALA A 820 -0.38 -14.09 -4.62
C ALA A 820 -0.29 -12.56 -4.53
N ARG A 821 0.54 -12.04 -3.62
CA ARG A 821 0.77 -10.60 -3.43
C ARG A 821 1.50 -9.92 -4.59
N GLU A 822 2.31 -10.67 -5.34
CA GLU A 822 3.14 -10.15 -6.44
C GLU A 822 2.40 -10.21 -7.79
N LEU A 823 1.24 -10.89 -7.85
CA LEU A 823 0.48 -11.13 -9.08
C LEU A 823 0.14 -9.83 -9.81
N LEU A 824 -0.37 -8.84 -9.10
CA LEU A 824 -0.85 -7.59 -9.71
C LEU A 824 0.29 -6.73 -10.23
N GLU A 825 1.39 -6.62 -9.49
CA GLU A 825 2.56 -5.86 -9.92
C GLU A 825 3.17 -6.45 -11.20
N VAL A 826 3.35 -7.77 -11.24
CA VAL A 826 3.88 -8.46 -12.43
C VAL A 826 2.88 -8.36 -13.59
N LYS A 827 1.58 -8.45 -13.33
CA LYS A 827 0.53 -8.31 -14.35
C LYS A 827 0.53 -6.94 -15.00
N GLU A 828 0.51 -5.89 -14.18
CA GLU A 828 0.54 -4.50 -14.64
C GLU A 828 1.76 -4.24 -15.52
N TYR A 829 2.94 -4.69 -15.06
CA TYR A 829 4.17 -4.55 -15.81
C TYR A 829 4.12 -5.29 -17.15
N LEU A 830 3.73 -6.58 -17.16
CA LEU A 830 3.68 -7.40 -18.37
C LEU A 830 2.64 -6.90 -19.38
N MET A 831 1.51 -6.35 -18.92
CA MET A 831 0.53 -5.70 -19.81
C MET A 831 1.10 -4.44 -20.48
N GLY A 832 2.14 -3.84 -19.90
CA GLY A 832 2.84 -2.67 -20.43
C GLY A 832 3.94 -2.96 -21.46
N VAL A 833 4.34 -4.22 -21.65
CA VAL A 833 5.46 -4.62 -22.54
C VAL A 833 4.99 -5.08 -23.92
N THR A 834 5.93 -5.07 -24.88
CA THR A 834 5.81 -5.69 -26.20
C THR A 834 6.88 -6.79 -26.29
N LEU A 835 6.47 -8.05 -26.47
CA LEU A 835 7.38 -9.21 -26.43
C LEU A 835 8.16 -9.48 -27.71
#